data_AF-A0A0K1PYE6-F1
#
_entry.id   AF-A0A0K1PYE6-F1
#
_cell.length_a   1.000
_cell.length_b   1.000
_cell.length_c   1.000
_cell.angle_alpha   90.00
_cell.angle_beta   90.00
_cell.angle_gamma   90.00
#
_symmetry.space_group_name_H-M   'P 1'
#
loop_
_entity.id
_entity.type
_entity.pdbx_description
1 polymer ?
#
loop_
_entity_poly.entity_id
_entity_poly.type
_entity_poly.pdbx_seq_one_letter_code
_entity_poly.pdbx_strand_id
1 'polypeptide(L)'
;MTAAPHAFPGDLPIEDSLIKQHKLTPDEYARVEKALGRKPSYTELGVFSVMWSEHCSYKSSRVHLRRLPTKGPRVIQGPGENAGVVDIGDGFAAVFKMESHNHPSFIEPYQGAATGVGGILRDVFTMGARPIASLNSLRFGSPDHPRTPELLRGVVAGIGGYGNSIGVPTVGGEVQFDPSYDGNILVNAFTCGVARTDRIFYGRAAGIGNPILYIGAKTGRDGIHGATMASDEFGSAKEGTGELATASSIKKGVRSTMQVGDPFMEKLLLEACLELFAADVLEGIQDMGAAGLTSSSVEMAGRAGNGIEIDLDLIPRRARKMTPYELLLSESQERMLLVAKRGCEDAVIAICKKWDLDAAIVGRVTDSKRWVVKATPGFDPLDGGSPSGEKQIAADIPVDVLTDDAPLYDRPRQSAPVSANVDVPESTDPSADLLALLGSPNVGSRAWIWRQYDHIVRGGTVVRPGSDAAVVRVPCSRDGKVIDKHLAFAVDCNGRFVELSPEEGAKMAIAEVCRNLVCSGAEPIGITDCLNFASPEVPTTMDQIARAIDGLAEACRALEVPIVSGNVSLYNETNEGEGASRVRRPILPTPSVAAVGLLQKETDVVTQWFAGEGDVVFLLGTDAGEAGLGGSEYQSLKSGKLGGPAPRIDLDAEKKLQKLVLDLARGQLLASAHDVADGGLAVAIAECCATAPGSKPAFGAKVTVPAGASVAASLFGEAPLVSSSRFARRTARRSKSRQRRRAFRSSSSAARAATRSPSPSALTPSTSRCPPFAKRASAVSSRSSAPERQREGGARQARQTSPGRSIGPGNGRAFLLVARIRSGLPGSRAIQSAPSHARQALVNDETRVRRALESMGRWVGRWCGSCRLA
;
A
#
# COMPACT_ATOMS: atom_id res chain seq x y z
N MET A 1 -18.19 -28.39 -34.13
CA MET A 1 -17.35 -29.49 -33.61
C MET A 1 -16.07 -28.88 -33.11
N THR A 2 -15.55 -29.30 -31.96
CA THR A 2 -14.21 -28.89 -31.49
C THR A 2 -13.16 -29.49 -32.40
N ALA A 3 -12.21 -28.67 -32.86
CA ALA A 3 -11.00 -29.21 -33.48
C ALA A 3 -10.06 -29.68 -32.37
N ALA A 4 -9.40 -30.83 -32.56
CA ALA A 4 -8.30 -31.19 -31.67
C ALA A 4 -7.11 -30.28 -31.98
N PRO A 5 -6.49 -29.63 -30.98
CA PRO A 5 -5.24 -28.91 -31.19
C PRO A 5 -4.14 -29.89 -31.60
N HIS A 6 -3.26 -29.43 -32.47
CA HIS A 6 -2.16 -30.23 -33.00
C HIS A 6 -0.94 -30.10 -32.08
N ALA A 7 -0.12 -31.15 -31.99
CA ALA A 7 1.17 -31.08 -31.31
C ALA A 7 2.16 -30.27 -32.15
N PHE A 8 2.84 -29.29 -31.53
CA PHE A 8 3.83 -28.46 -32.17
C PHE A 8 5.28 -28.94 -31.90
N PRO A 9 6.25 -28.63 -32.78
CA PRO A 9 7.65 -28.95 -32.53
C PRO A 9 8.15 -28.32 -31.22
N GLY A 10 8.52 -29.16 -30.25
CA GLY A 10 8.95 -28.77 -28.91
C GLY A 10 7.92 -29.04 -27.81
N ASP A 11 6.69 -29.45 -28.14
CA ASP A 11 5.69 -29.87 -27.15
C ASP A 11 6.15 -31.12 -26.37
N LEU A 12 5.88 -31.15 -25.07
CA LEU A 12 6.21 -32.28 -24.18
C LEU A 12 5.00 -33.22 -23.99
N PRO A 13 5.22 -34.54 -23.80
CA PRO A 13 4.16 -35.48 -23.50
C PRO A 13 3.53 -35.18 -22.12
N ILE A 14 2.20 -35.22 -22.05
CA ILE A 14 1.45 -34.91 -20.83
C ILE A 14 1.38 -36.14 -19.93
N GLU A 15 2.33 -36.21 -19.00
CA GLU A 15 2.42 -37.20 -17.93
C GLU A 15 2.13 -36.57 -16.57
N ASP A 16 1.81 -37.40 -15.56
CA ASP A 16 1.67 -37.01 -14.14
C ASP A 16 2.82 -36.14 -13.61
N SER A 17 4.03 -36.38 -14.11
CA SER A 17 5.25 -35.63 -13.79
C SER A 17 5.15 -34.17 -14.24
N LEU A 18 4.70 -33.96 -15.48
CA LEU A 18 4.53 -32.65 -16.11
C LEU A 18 3.31 -31.90 -15.56
N ILE A 19 2.21 -32.60 -15.28
CA ILE A 19 1.02 -32.00 -14.63
C ILE A 19 1.38 -31.45 -13.25
N LYS A 20 2.19 -32.19 -12.47
CA LYS A 20 2.70 -31.73 -11.16
C LYS A 20 3.67 -30.56 -11.27
N GLN A 21 4.48 -30.47 -12.33
CA GLN A 21 5.32 -29.29 -12.59
C GLN A 21 4.46 -28.04 -12.88
N HIS A 22 3.32 -28.21 -13.56
CA HIS A 22 2.33 -27.17 -13.84
C HIS A 22 1.43 -26.82 -12.62
N LYS A 23 1.70 -27.36 -11.43
CA LYS A 23 1.00 -27.07 -10.16
C LYS A 23 -0.53 -27.25 -10.18
N LEU A 24 -1.07 -27.95 -11.17
CA LEU A 24 -2.49 -28.35 -11.19
C LEU A 24 -2.68 -29.55 -10.27
N THR A 25 -3.62 -29.45 -9.33
CA THR A 25 -4.07 -30.60 -8.54
C THR A 25 -4.79 -31.64 -9.44
N PRO A 26 -4.91 -32.91 -9.02
CA PRO A 26 -5.66 -33.92 -9.77
C PRO A 26 -7.12 -33.49 -10.04
N ASP A 27 -7.76 -32.82 -9.08
CA ASP A 27 -9.12 -32.30 -9.20
C ASP A 27 -9.21 -31.14 -10.21
N GLU A 28 -8.22 -30.24 -10.26
CA GLU A 28 -8.15 -29.19 -11.28
C GLU A 28 -7.90 -29.79 -12.66
N TYR A 29 -6.93 -30.69 -12.81
CA TYR A 29 -6.67 -31.35 -14.09
C TYR A 29 -7.89 -32.14 -14.60
N ALA A 30 -8.63 -32.82 -13.71
CA ALA A 30 -9.89 -33.48 -14.08
C ALA A 30 -11.00 -32.49 -14.49
N ARG A 31 -11.03 -31.27 -13.94
CA ARG A 31 -11.91 -30.19 -14.42
C ARG A 31 -11.49 -29.71 -15.81
N VAL A 32 -10.20 -29.59 -16.10
CA VAL A 32 -9.68 -29.24 -17.43
C VAL A 32 -10.12 -30.28 -18.48
N GLU A 33 -9.88 -31.57 -18.24
CA GLU A 33 -10.29 -32.63 -19.18
C GLU A 33 -11.82 -32.62 -19.40
N LYS A 34 -12.61 -32.39 -18.35
CA LYS A 34 -14.08 -32.26 -18.44
C LYS A 34 -14.52 -31.03 -19.23
N ALA A 35 -13.88 -29.87 -19.03
CA ALA A 35 -14.26 -28.61 -19.67
C ALA A 35 -13.87 -28.54 -21.16
N LEU A 36 -12.79 -29.22 -21.54
CA LEU A 36 -12.40 -29.39 -22.94
C LEU A 36 -13.13 -30.55 -23.64
N GLY A 37 -13.63 -31.54 -22.87
CA GLY A 37 -14.18 -32.79 -23.39
C GLY A 37 -13.10 -33.75 -23.95
N ARG A 38 -11.83 -33.48 -23.66
CA ARG A 38 -10.63 -34.17 -24.15
C ARG A 38 -9.44 -33.80 -23.27
N LYS A 39 -8.29 -34.46 -23.48
CA LYS A 39 -7.02 -34.00 -22.90
C LYS A 39 -6.63 -32.62 -23.47
N PRO A 40 -5.99 -31.74 -22.68
CA PRO A 40 -5.38 -30.51 -23.19
C PRO A 40 -4.19 -30.80 -24.12
N SER A 41 -3.79 -29.84 -24.97
CA SER A 41 -2.45 -29.82 -25.56
C SER A 41 -1.39 -29.38 -24.54
N TYR A 42 -0.10 -29.50 -24.86
CA TYR A 42 0.97 -28.97 -23.99
C TYR A 42 0.83 -27.46 -23.80
N THR A 43 0.50 -26.74 -24.88
CA THR A 43 0.22 -25.29 -24.86
C THR A 43 -0.99 -24.97 -23.98
N GLU A 44 -2.09 -25.72 -24.08
CA GLU A 44 -3.27 -25.51 -23.25
C GLU A 44 -3.01 -25.84 -21.77
N LEU A 45 -2.21 -26.87 -21.46
CA LEU A 45 -1.80 -27.21 -20.09
C LEU A 45 -1.07 -26.03 -19.42
N GLY A 46 -0.20 -25.34 -20.16
CA GLY A 46 0.45 -24.11 -19.71
C GLY A 46 -0.53 -22.96 -19.46
N VAL A 47 -1.47 -22.74 -20.40
CA VAL A 47 -2.53 -21.73 -20.27
C VAL A 47 -3.39 -21.97 -19.02
N PHE A 48 -3.83 -23.22 -18.79
CA PHE A 48 -4.59 -23.56 -17.58
C PHE A 48 -3.76 -23.42 -16.29
N SER A 49 -2.51 -23.85 -16.31
CA SER A 49 -1.58 -23.71 -15.17
C SER A 49 -1.43 -22.26 -14.70
N VAL A 50 -1.34 -21.32 -15.65
CA VAL A 50 -1.18 -19.90 -15.33
C VAL A 50 -2.51 -19.22 -15.04
N MET A 51 -3.55 -19.41 -15.85
CA MET A 51 -4.86 -18.77 -15.64
C MET A 51 -5.57 -19.26 -14.36
N TRP A 52 -5.32 -20.50 -13.94
CA TRP A 52 -5.80 -21.04 -12.66
C TRP A 52 -4.74 -21.00 -11.53
N SER A 53 -3.66 -20.22 -11.71
CA SER A 53 -2.73 -19.89 -10.61
C SER A 53 -3.45 -19.05 -9.54
N GLU A 54 -2.91 -18.98 -8.32
CA GLU A 54 -3.48 -18.10 -7.30
C GLU A 54 -3.38 -16.63 -7.72
N HIS A 55 -2.25 -16.24 -8.31
CA HIS A 55 -1.97 -14.88 -8.80
C HIS A 55 -2.97 -14.38 -9.86
N CYS A 56 -3.42 -15.25 -10.77
CA CYS A 56 -4.39 -14.85 -11.83
C CYS A 56 -5.85 -15.06 -11.41
N SER A 57 -6.17 -16.17 -10.73
CA SER A 57 -7.57 -16.56 -10.45
C SER A 57 -8.10 -16.10 -9.09
N TYR A 58 -7.21 -15.68 -8.18
CA TYR A 58 -7.54 -15.30 -6.81
C TYR A 58 -8.34 -16.41 -6.08
N LYS A 59 -8.13 -17.69 -6.43
CA LYS A 59 -8.99 -18.82 -6.08
C LYS A 59 -9.22 -19.04 -4.57
N SER A 60 -8.33 -18.55 -3.71
CA SER A 60 -8.44 -18.58 -2.25
C SER A 60 -9.02 -17.28 -1.64
N SER A 61 -8.81 -16.13 -2.29
CA SER A 61 -9.19 -14.80 -1.75
C SER A 61 -10.50 -14.26 -2.34
N ARG A 62 -10.86 -14.63 -3.57
CA ARG A 62 -12.03 -14.16 -4.34
C ARG A 62 -13.38 -14.41 -3.65
N VAL A 63 -13.49 -15.39 -2.75
CA VAL A 63 -14.68 -15.55 -1.87
C VAL A 63 -14.78 -14.48 -0.79
N HIS A 64 -13.64 -14.05 -0.23
CA HIS A 64 -13.56 -13.10 0.88
C HIS A 64 -13.60 -11.64 0.41
N LEU A 65 -12.92 -11.32 -0.71
CA LEU A 65 -12.87 -9.98 -1.30
C LEU A 65 -14.25 -9.41 -1.65
N ARG A 66 -15.22 -10.27 -1.98
CA ARG A 66 -16.64 -9.92 -2.24
C ARG A 66 -17.35 -9.20 -1.07
N ARG A 67 -16.73 -9.14 0.12
CA ARG A 67 -17.24 -8.44 1.31
C ARG A 67 -16.80 -6.98 1.39
N LEU A 68 -15.75 -6.58 0.67
CA LEU A 68 -15.24 -5.21 0.65
C LEU A 68 -16.28 -4.23 0.06
N PRO A 69 -16.39 -2.99 0.58
CA PRO A 69 -17.32 -2.00 0.04
C PRO A 69 -16.74 -1.34 -1.23
N THR A 70 -17.12 -1.86 -2.40
CA THR A 70 -16.61 -1.43 -3.71
C THR A 70 -17.43 -0.34 -4.41
N LYS A 71 -18.41 0.25 -3.71
CA LYS A 71 -19.35 1.24 -4.24
C LYS A 71 -19.42 2.45 -3.34
N GLY A 72 -19.42 3.64 -3.93
CA GLY A 72 -19.55 4.92 -3.25
C GLY A 72 -19.95 6.03 -4.24
N PRO A 73 -20.32 7.23 -3.77
CA PRO A 73 -20.93 8.28 -4.60
C PRO A 73 -20.00 8.84 -5.69
N ARG A 74 -18.68 8.64 -5.56
CA ARG A 74 -17.66 9.05 -6.54
C ARG A 74 -17.20 7.91 -7.46
N VAL A 75 -17.56 6.66 -7.19
CA VAL A 75 -16.99 5.51 -7.92
C VAL A 75 -17.59 5.41 -9.31
N ILE A 76 -16.75 5.60 -10.33
CA ILE A 76 -17.09 5.42 -11.75
C ILE A 76 -16.84 3.96 -12.14
N GLN A 77 -15.73 3.38 -11.70
CA GLN A 77 -15.36 1.99 -11.90
C GLN A 77 -14.71 1.45 -10.61
N GLY A 78 -15.25 0.33 -10.10
CA GLY A 78 -14.64 -0.44 -9.01
C GLY A 78 -13.82 -1.62 -9.55
N PRO A 79 -13.50 -2.63 -8.72
CA PRO A 79 -12.74 -3.79 -9.15
C PRO A 79 -13.40 -4.56 -10.30
N GLY A 80 -12.59 -5.07 -11.23
CA GLY A 80 -13.04 -5.79 -12.45
C GLY A 80 -12.47 -5.22 -13.76
N GLU A 81 -11.79 -4.08 -13.70
CA GLU A 81 -10.95 -3.51 -14.77
C GLU A 81 -9.60 -3.12 -14.16
N ASN A 82 -8.62 -2.74 -14.98
CA ASN A 82 -7.19 -2.76 -14.60
C ASN A 82 -6.82 -1.71 -13.54
N ALA A 83 -7.59 -0.63 -13.39
CA ALA A 83 -7.48 0.30 -12.27
C ALA A 83 -8.85 0.86 -11.84
N GLY A 84 -8.95 1.27 -10.58
CA GLY A 84 -10.15 1.86 -10.00
C GLY A 84 -10.29 3.33 -10.38
N VAL A 85 -11.52 3.80 -10.60
CA VAL A 85 -11.80 5.14 -11.16
C VAL A 85 -12.79 5.89 -10.29
N VAL A 86 -12.43 7.11 -9.86
CA VAL A 86 -13.26 8.00 -9.02
C VAL A 86 -13.41 9.41 -9.61
N ASP A 87 -14.62 9.98 -9.51
CA ASP A 87 -14.91 11.36 -9.89
C ASP A 87 -14.24 12.37 -8.94
N ILE A 88 -13.44 13.26 -9.52
CA ILE A 88 -12.83 14.41 -8.85
C ILE A 88 -13.49 15.74 -9.23
N GLY A 89 -14.62 15.69 -9.96
CA GLY A 89 -15.43 16.83 -10.36
C GLY A 89 -14.99 17.49 -11.66
N ASP A 90 -15.85 18.36 -12.20
CA ASP A 90 -15.69 19.07 -13.49
C ASP A 90 -15.57 18.15 -14.73
N GLY A 91 -15.87 16.86 -14.57
CA GLY A 91 -15.71 15.82 -15.59
C GLY A 91 -14.28 15.31 -15.72
N PHE A 92 -13.50 15.35 -14.64
CA PHE A 92 -12.23 14.65 -14.51
C PHE A 92 -12.34 13.52 -13.49
N ALA A 93 -11.57 12.45 -13.71
CA ALA A 93 -11.49 11.32 -12.82
C ALA A 93 -10.03 11.08 -12.39
N ALA A 94 -9.84 10.64 -11.15
CA ALA A 94 -8.60 10.02 -10.72
C ALA A 94 -8.70 8.51 -10.95
N VAL A 95 -7.63 7.92 -11.46
CA VAL A 95 -7.48 6.48 -11.72
C VAL A 95 -6.29 5.98 -10.95
N PHE A 96 -6.42 4.86 -10.21
CA PHE A 96 -5.33 4.32 -9.41
C PHE A 96 -5.49 2.83 -9.08
N LYS A 97 -4.37 2.21 -8.70
CA LYS A 97 -4.24 0.84 -8.16
C LYS A 97 -2.93 0.73 -7.36
N MET A 98 -2.79 -0.31 -6.56
CA MET A 98 -1.52 -0.76 -6.00
C MET A 98 -1.30 -2.25 -6.32
N GLU A 99 -0.08 -2.62 -6.70
CA GLU A 99 0.37 -3.99 -6.97
C GLU A 99 1.55 -4.39 -6.08
N SER A 100 1.94 -5.67 -6.13
CA SER A 100 3.08 -6.26 -5.42
C SER A 100 4.03 -6.97 -6.39
N HIS A 101 5.35 -6.81 -6.22
CA HIS A 101 6.35 -7.51 -7.04
C HIS A 101 7.42 -8.24 -6.19
N ASN A 102 6.95 -8.85 -5.09
CA ASN A 102 7.74 -9.44 -3.99
C ASN A 102 8.74 -10.51 -4.45
N HIS A 103 8.23 -11.63 -4.99
CA HIS A 103 9.03 -12.81 -5.33
C HIS A 103 10.17 -12.47 -6.33
N PRO A 104 9.94 -11.72 -7.43
CA PRO A 104 11.03 -11.26 -8.28
C PRO A 104 12.00 -10.32 -7.56
N SER A 105 11.52 -9.37 -6.74
CA SER A 105 12.37 -8.41 -6.03
C SER A 105 13.28 -9.04 -4.97
N PHE A 106 12.92 -10.20 -4.41
CA PHE A 106 13.82 -10.94 -3.50
C PHE A 106 14.94 -11.71 -4.24
N ILE A 107 14.76 -11.96 -5.55
CA ILE A 107 15.69 -12.71 -6.41
C ILE A 107 16.60 -11.75 -7.20
N GLU A 108 16.02 -10.74 -7.86
CA GLU A 108 16.71 -9.64 -8.54
C GLU A 108 16.05 -8.32 -8.09
N PRO A 109 16.66 -7.61 -7.11
CA PRO A 109 15.99 -6.48 -6.45
C PRO A 109 15.89 -5.22 -7.32
N TYR A 110 16.74 -5.05 -8.33
CA TYR A 110 16.63 -3.90 -9.24
C TYR A 110 15.53 -4.15 -10.27
N GLN A 111 15.60 -5.28 -10.99
CA GLN A 111 14.67 -5.60 -12.07
C GLN A 111 13.28 -5.88 -11.51
N GLY A 112 13.18 -6.67 -10.42
CA GLY A 112 11.91 -6.97 -9.79
C GLY A 112 11.16 -5.72 -9.31
N ALA A 113 11.87 -4.72 -8.80
CA ALA A 113 11.23 -3.47 -8.40
C ALA A 113 10.91 -2.55 -9.59
N ALA A 114 11.80 -2.51 -10.60
CA ALA A 114 11.60 -1.73 -11.82
C ALA A 114 10.40 -2.20 -12.65
N THR A 115 10.25 -3.52 -12.87
CA THR A 115 9.10 -4.06 -13.62
C THR A 115 7.79 -3.96 -12.84
N GLY A 116 7.82 -4.02 -11.50
CA GLY A 116 6.68 -3.69 -10.64
C GLY A 116 6.20 -2.25 -10.80
N VAL A 117 7.11 -1.28 -10.96
CA VAL A 117 6.76 0.11 -11.30
C VAL A 117 6.20 0.21 -12.73
N GLY A 118 6.78 -0.51 -13.69
CA GLY A 118 6.24 -0.58 -15.07
C GLY A 118 4.81 -1.12 -15.16
N GLY A 119 4.52 -2.22 -14.46
CA GLY A 119 3.19 -2.82 -14.40
C GLY A 119 2.11 -1.84 -13.92
N ILE A 120 2.32 -1.24 -12.75
CA ILE A 120 1.33 -0.33 -12.16
C ILE A 120 1.16 0.99 -12.92
N LEU A 121 2.17 1.39 -13.71
CA LEU A 121 2.03 2.50 -14.66
C LEU A 121 1.10 2.12 -15.82
N ARG A 122 1.28 0.92 -16.40
CA ARG A 122 0.44 0.39 -17.49
C ARG A 122 -1.02 0.22 -17.07
N ASP A 123 -1.31 -0.34 -15.90
CA ASP A 123 -2.68 -0.43 -15.34
C ASP A 123 -3.43 0.90 -15.45
N VAL A 124 -2.78 1.96 -14.96
CA VAL A 124 -3.39 3.30 -14.84
C VAL A 124 -3.57 3.95 -16.20
N PHE A 125 -2.58 3.86 -17.10
CA PHE A 125 -2.70 4.49 -18.41
C PHE A 125 -3.54 3.69 -19.41
N THR A 126 -3.69 2.37 -19.24
CA THR A 126 -4.64 1.53 -20.00
C THR A 126 -6.06 2.10 -19.91
N MET A 127 -6.46 2.57 -18.73
CA MET A 127 -7.79 3.14 -18.47
C MET A 127 -8.00 4.55 -19.05
N GLY A 128 -7.03 5.14 -19.77
CA GLY A 128 -7.10 6.50 -20.32
C GLY A 128 -6.46 7.60 -19.48
N ALA A 129 -5.90 7.28 -18.31
CA ALA A 129 -5.37 8.27 -17.38
C ALA A 129 -3.86 8.51 -17.55
N ARG A 130 -3.44 9.78 -17.64
CA ARG A 130 -2.02 10.10 -17.60
C ARG A 130 -1.52 10.03 -16.15
N PRO A 131 -0.48 9.24 -15.81
CA PRO A 131 0.09 9.21 -14.47
C PRO A 131 0.58 10.58 -13.98
N ILE A 132 0.37 10.85 -12.69
CA ILE A 132 0.74 12.11 -12.01
C ILE A 132 1.45 11.92 -10.67
N ALA A 133 1.31 10.75 -10.02
CA ALA A 133 1.98 10.43 -8.76
C ALA A 133 2.13 8.92 -8.58
N SER A 134 3.27 8.50 -8.02
CA SER A 134 3.49 7.12 -7.55
C SER A 134 3.90 7.11 -6.07
N LEU A 135 3.62 6.00 -5.39
CA LEU A 135 4.00 5.73 -4.00
C LEU A 135 4.46 4.27 -3.87
N ASN A 136 5.17 3.94 -2.79
CA ASN A 136 5.57 2.56 -2.52
C ASN A 136 5.20 2.16 -1.09
N SER A 137 4.92 0.87 -0.90
CA SER A 137 4.80 0.24 0.41
C SER A 137 5.81 -0.90 0.47
N LEU A 138 6.90 -0.68 1.22
CA LEU A 138 8.05 -1.57 1.25
C LEU A 138 8.16 -2.28 2.60
N ARG A 139 8.56 -3.55 2.63
CA ARG A 139 8.93 -4.26 3.86
C ARG A 139 10.21 -5.06 3.66
N PHE A 140 11.16 -4.91 4.57
CA PHE A 140 12.46 -5.57 4.51
C PHE A 140 12.74 -6.33 5.81
N GLY A 141 13.70 -7.26 5.74
CA GLY A 141 14.20 -7.98 6.92
C GLY A 141 14.88 -7.07 7.94
N SER A 142 15.41 -7.69 8.99
CA SER A 142 16.27 -7.09 10.00
C SER A 142 17.36 -6.22 9.34
N PRO A 143 17.66 -5.00 9.84
CA PRO A 143 18.72 -4.14 9.28
C PRO A 143 20.10 -4.80 9.25
N ASP A 144 20.39 -5.63 10.26
CA ASP A 144 21.64 -6.40 10.39
C ASP A 144 21.66 -7.72 9.60
N HIS A 145 20.54 -8.14 9.00
CA HIS A 145 20.48 -9.37 8.22
C HIS A 145 21.29 -9.19 6.91
N PRO A 146 22.22 -10.10 6.54
CA PRO A 146 23.22 -9.83 5.48
C PRO A 146 22.66 -9.43 4.10
N ARG A 147 21.44 -9.88 3.74
CA ARG A 147 20.80 -9.51 2.46
C ARG A 147 20.06 -8.18 2.51
N THR A 148 19.63 -7.69 3.68
CA THR A 148 18.79 -6.48 3.79
C THR A 148 19.44 -5.24 3.14
N PRO A 149 20.73 -4.94 3.36
CA PRO A 149 21.38 -3.79 2.71
C PRO A 149 21.61 -3.94 1.20
N GLU A 150 21.58 -5.16 0.65
CA GLU A 150 21.62 -5.41 -0.80
C GLU A 150 20.23 -5.19 -1.41
N LEU A 151 19.22 -5.86 -0.85
CA LEU A 151 17.82 -5.80 -1.28
C LEU A 151 17.28 -4.36 -1.24
N LEU A 152 17.50 -3.63 -0.14
CA LEU A 152 17.08 -2.23 0.01
C LEU A 152 17.71 -1.33 -1.08
N ARG A 153 18.99 -1.51 -1.40
CA ARG A 153 19.66 -0.72 -2.45
C ARG A 153 19.14 -1.07 -3.83
N GLY A 154 18.99 -2.36 -4.14
CA GLY A 154 18.46 -2.81 -5.43
C GLY A 154 17.05 -2.30 -5.68
N VAL A 155 16.14 -2.50 -4.72
CA VAL A 155 14.73 -2.09 -4.84
C VAL A 155 14.59 -0.58 -5.01
N VAL A 156 15.29 0.21 -4.19
CA VAL A 156 15.24 1.67 -4.30
C VAL A 156 15.89 2.17 -5.60
N ALA A 157 16.97 1.55 -6.06
CA ALA A 157 17.57 1.87 -7.36
C ALA A 157 16.67 1.48 -8.54
N GLY A 158 15.93 0.37 -8.46
CA GLY A 158 14.98 -0.07 -9.48
C GLY A 158 13.77 0.87 -9.61
N ILE A 159 13.13 1.20 -8.48
CA ILE A 159 12.01 2.15 -8.40
C ILE A 159 12.43 3.51 -8.98
N GLY A 160 13.58 4.04 -8.52
CA GLY A 160 14.10 5.31 -9.02
C GLY A 160 14.50 5.24 -10.50
N GLY A 161 15.18 4.16 -10.92
CA GLY A 161 15.63 3.95 -12.29
C GLY A 161 14.48 3.96 -13.30
N TYR A 162 13.35 3.32 -12.96
CA TYR A 162 12.17 3.29 -13.82
C TYR A 162 11.37 4.60 -13.75
N GLY A 163 10.93 5.01 -12.55
CA GLY A 163 10.07 6.18 -12.34
C GLY A 163 10.67 7.50 -12.80
N ASN A 164 11.96 7.71 -12.51
CA ASN A 164 12.68 8.93 -12.93
C ASN A 164 12.81 9.00 -14.46
N SER A 165 12.99 7.86 -15.14
CA SER A 165 13.23 7.79 -16.59
C SER A 165 11.95 7.99 -17.41
N ILE A 166 10.81 7.42 -16.98
CA ILE A 166 9.50 7.67 -17.61
C ILE A 166 8.95 9.08 -17.24
N GLY A 167 9.47 9.68 -16.17
CA GLY A 167 9.10 11.03 -15.72
C GLY A 167 7.77 11.08 -14.95
N VAL A 168 7.55 10.10 -14.07
CA VAL A 168 6.41 10.06 -13.15
C VAL A 168 6.95 10.15 -11.71
N PRO A 169 6.57 11.17 -10.93
CA PRO A 169 7.20 11.43 -9.63
C PRO A 169 6.71 10.45 -8.56
N THR A 170 7.65 9.88 -7.80
CA THR A 170 7.36 9.08 -6.62
C THR A 170 7.29 10.01 -5.40
N VAL A 171 6.07 10.41 -5.04
CA VAL A 171 5.81 11.55 -4.14
C VAL A 171 5.69 11.18 -2.67
N GLY A 172 5.63 9.89 -2.34
CA GLY A 172 5.52 9.40 -0.97
C GLY A 172 5.73 7.88 -0.87
N GLY A 173 5.49 7.33 0.31
CA GLY A 173 5.60 5.89 0.57
C GLY A 173 6.10 5.58 1.98
N GLU A 174 5.87 4.33 2.40
CA GLU A 174 6.26 3.78 3.70
C GLU A 174 7.36 2.71 3.56
N VAL A 175 8.10 2.48 4.64
CA VAL A 175 8.96 1.30 4.79
C VAL A 175 9.04 0.89 6.25
N GLN A 176 8.91 -0.41 6.53
CA GLN A 176 9.17 -1.01 7.84
C GLN A 176 10.16 -2.18 7.70
N PHE A 177 10.89 -2.46 8.77
CA PHE A 177 11.89 -3.50 8.92
C PHE A 177 11.48 -4.43 10.06
N ASP A 178 11.42 -5.74 9.81
CA ASP A 178 11.10 -6.77 10.81
C ASP A 178 11.72 -8.12 10.41
N PRO A 179 12.20 -8.97 11.36
CA PRO A 179 12.84 -10.24 11.05
C PRO A 179 11.97 -11.24 10.27
N SER A 180 10.64 -11.13 10.31
CA SER A 180 9.73 -11.98 9.50
C SER A 180 9.97 -11.84 8.00
N TYR A 181 10.49 -10.69 7.54
CA TYR A 181 10.80 -10.41 6.14
C TYR A 181 12.26 -10.76 5.76
N ASP A 182 13.09 -11.32 6.66
CA ASP A 182 14.49 -11.72 6.36
C ASP A 182 14.58 -12.64 5.13
N GLY A 183 13.60 -13.53 4.99
CA GLY A 183 13.49 -14.51 3.91
C GLY A 183 12.53 -14.13 2.78
N ASN A 184 11.72 -13.08 2.92
CA ASN A 184 10.80 -12.61 1.87
C ASN A 184 10.45 -11.13 2.08
N ILE A 185 10.77 -10.28 1.11
CA ILE A 185 10.53 -8.83 1.18
C ILE A 185 9.25 -8.46 0.45
N LEU A 186 8.58 -7.40 0.90
CA LEU A 186 7.43 -6.84 0.19
C LEU A 186 7.83 -5.59 -0.58
N VAL A 187 7.44 -5.54 -1.85
CA VAL A 187 7.69 -4.42 -2.75
C VAL A 187 6.38 -4.10 -3.45
N ASN A 188 5.55 -3.29 -2.78
CA ASN A 188 4.30 -2.81 -3.35
C ASN A 188 4.50 -1.46 -4.02
N ALA A 189 3.98 -1.31 -5.23
CA ALA A 189 4.00 -0.07 -6.01
C ALA A 189 2.58 0.43 -6.27
N PHE A 190 2.34 1.72 -6.02
CA PHE A 190 1.08 2.41 -6.28
C PHE A 190 1.31 3.47 -7.36
N THR A 191 0.33 3.67 -8.23
CA THR A 191 0.28 4.83 -9.13
C THR A 191 -1.12 5.42 -9.19
N CYS A 192 -1.19 6.75 -9.29
CA CYS A 192 -2.38 7.49 -9.67
C CYS A 192 -2.14 8.33 -10.93
N GLY A 193 -3.15 8.37 -11.80
CA GLY A 193 -3.25 9.23 -12.97
C GLY A 193 -4.58 9.97 -13.02
N VAL A 194 -4.69 10.92 -13.95
CA VAL A 194 -5.94 11.66 -14.19
C VAL A 194 -6.40 11.54 -15.64
N ALA A 195 -7.70 11.30 -15.82
CA ALA A 195 -8.42 11.20 -17.10
C ALA A 195 -9.61 12.19 -17.14
N ARG A 196 -10.27 12.30 -18.29
CA ARG A 196 -11.63 12.84 -18.36
C ARG A 196 -12.64 11.72 -18.09
N THR A 197 -13.76 12.04 -17.46
CA THR A 197 -14.84 11.06 -17.19
C THR A 197 -15.48 10.48 -18.44
N ASP A 198 -15.38 11.17 -19.58
CA ASP A 198 -15.86 10.74 -20.91
C ASP A 198 -14.75 10.15 -21.79
N ARG A 199 -13.55 9.91 -21.24
CA ARG A 199 -12.40 9.26 -21.87
C ARG A 199 -11.76 8.22 -20.93
N ILE A 200 -12.60 7.43 -20.27
CA ILE A 200 -12.21 6.20 -19.58
C ILE A 200 -12.29 5.04 -20.58
N PHE A 201 -11.25 4.23 -20.65
CA PHE A 201 -11.15 3.07 -21.53
C PHE A 201 -11.19 1.77 -20.72
N TYR A 202 -11.54 0.66 -21.37
CA TYR A 202 -11.86 -0.61 -20.73
C TYR A 202 -11.26 -1.80 -21.50
N GLY A 203 -10.93 -2.88 -20.79
CA GLY A 203 -10.34 -4.08 -21.38
C GLY A 203 -11.38 -4.99 -22.02
N ARG A 204 -11.87 -4.67 -23.22
CA ARG A 204 -13.00 -5.41 -23.84
C ARG A 204 -12.80 -5.71 -25.32
N ALA A 205 -12.92 -6.98 -25.69
CA ALA A 205 -12.94 -7.46 -27.07
C ALA A 205 -14.35 -7.31 -27.67
N ALA A 206 -14.77 -6.07 -27.90
CA ALA A 206 -16.09 -5.74 -28.45
C ALA A 206 -16.08 -5.62 -29.99
N GLY A 207 -17.25 -5.87 -30.60
CA GLY A 207 -17.48 -5.79 -32.04
C GLY A 207 -16.93 -6.98 -32.83
N ILE A 208 -17.82 -7.89 -33.25
CA ILE A 208 -17.45 -9.11 -33.99
C ILE A 208 -16.71 -8.75 -35.29
N GLY A 209 -15.53 -9.34 -35.48
CA GLY A 209 -14.68 -9.07 -36.63
C GLY A 209 -13.89 -7.76 -36.57
N ASN A 210 -13.85 -7.07 -35.42
CA ASN A 210 -12.83 -6.04 -35.18
C ASN A 210 -11.42 -6.64 -35.13
N PRO A 211 -10.40 -5.92 -35.60
CA PRO A 211 -8.99 -6.31 -35.52
C PRO A 211 -8.49 -6.36 -34.07
N ILE A 212 -7.61 -7.31 -33.79
CA ILE A 212 -6.78 -7.33 -32.57
C ILE A 212 -5.37 -6.93 -32.95
N LEU A 213 -4.81 -5.93 -32.27
CA LEU A 213 -3.46 -5.45 -32.51
C LEU A 213 -2.57 -5.63 -31.29
N TYR A 214 -1.35 -6.09 -31.53
CA TYR A 214 -0.23 -6.08 -30.59
C TYR A 214 0.54 -4.79 -30.80
N ILE A 215 0.89 -4.06 -29.73
CA ILE A 215 1.80 -2.91 -29.80
C ILE A 215 2.87 -2.95 -28.71
N GLY A 216 4.01 -2.30 -28.96
CA GLY A 216 5.12 -2.17 -28.00
C GLY A 216 6.27 -3.16 -28.24
N ALA A 217 7.00 -3.51 -27.19
CA ALA A 217 8.24 -4.27 -27.26
C ALA A 217 8.06 -5.69 -27.83
N LYS A 218 9.11 -6.25 -28.44
CA LYS A 218 9.08 -7.58 -29.09
C LYS A 218 9.16 -8.70 -28.06
N THR A 219 8.25 -9.68 -28.18
CA THR A 219 8.12 -10.83 -27.28
C THR A 219 9.40 -11.69 -27.27
N GLY A 220 9.90 -11.98 -26.06
CA GLY A 220 11.08 -12.80 -25.77
C GLY A 220 10.77 -13.95 -24.81
N ARG A 221 11.79 -14.64 -24.29
CA ARG A 221 11.64 -15.76 -23.34
C ARG A 221 11.63 -15.30 -21.87
N ASP A 222 11.08 -14.13 -21.61
CA ASP A 222 11.13 -13.48 -20.31
C ASP A 222 9.93 -13.90 -19.46
N GLY A 223 10.15 -14.16 -18.16
CA GLY A 223 9.09 -14.42 -17.18
C GLY A 223 8.19 -15.63 -17.47
N ILE A 224 8.58 -16.57 -18.34
CA ILE A 224 7.80 -17.79 -18.56
C ILE A 224 7.74 -18.57 -17.23
N HIS A 225 6.51 -18.91 -16.80
CA HIS A 225 6.15 -19.41 -15.45
C HIS A 225 6.23 -18.37 -14.29
N GLY A 226 6.37 -17.07 -14.56
CA GLY A 226 6.49 -16.01 -13.54
C GLY A 226 5.32 -15.98 -12.56
N ALA A 227 4.09 -15.87 -13.08
CA ALA A 227 2.85 -15.99 -12.28
C ALA A 227 2.76 -17.28 -11.43
N THR A 228 3.26 -18.41 -11.94
CA THR A 228 3.29 -19.69 -11.19
C THR A 228 4.33 -19.66 -10.07
N MET A 229 5.52 -19.10 -10.32
CA MET A 229 6.55 -18.90 -9.29
C MET A 229 6.14 -17.87 -8.23
N ALA A 230 5.35 -16.86 -8.60
CA ALA A 230 4.76 -15.91 -7.65
C ALA A 230 3.66 -16.53 -6.76
N SER A 231 3.22 -17.76 -7.08
CA SER A 231 2.30 -18.59 -6.29
C SER A 231 3.02 -19.71 -5.53
N ASP A 232 4.35 -19.72 -5.49
CA ASP A 232 5.18 -20.73 -4.82
C ASP A 232 5.89 -20.17 -3.57
N GLU A 233 6.07 -21.01 -2.55
CA GLU A 233 6.76 -20.64 -1.32
C GLU A 233 8.30 -20.78 -1.45
N PHE A 234 9.09 -19.91 -0.80
CA PHE A 234 10.55 -20.01 -0.84
C PHE A 234 11.09 -21.23 -0.07
N GLY A 235 12.09 -21.91 -0.63
CA GLY A 235 12.90 -22.92 0.05
C GLY A 235 14.16 -22.35 0.71
N SER A 236 14.79 -23.11 1.61
CA SER A 236 15.89 -22.62 2.47
C SER A 236 17.19 -22.27 1.75
N ALA A 237 17.97 -21.35 2.30
CA ALA A 237 19.40 -21.25 1.96
C ALA A 237 20.17 -22.45 2.51
N LYS A 238 21.23 -22.86 1.81
CA LYS A 238 22.26 -23.74 2.41
C LYS A 238 23.23 -22.89 3.21
N GLU A 239 23.48 -23.27 4.46
CA GLU A 239 24.39 -22.56 5.35
C GLU A 239 25.77 -22.40 4.71
N GLY A 240 26.34 -21.19 4.83
CA GLY A 240 27.67 -20.87 4.34
C GLY A 240 27.82 -20.53 2.85
N THR A 241 26.77 -20.66 2.01
CA THR A 241 26.87 -20.28 0.57
C THR A 241 26.10 -19.02 0.19
N GLY A 242 25.06 -18.65 0.95
CA GLY A 242 24.11 -17.58 0.56
C GLY A 242 23.20 -17.96 -0.61
N GLU A 243 23.32 -19.16 -1.18
CA GLU A 243 22.44 -19.64 -2.24
C GLU A 243 21.18 -20.27 -1.66
N LEU A 244 20.03 -19.67 -1.98
CA LEU A 244 18.69 -20.21 -1.75
C LEU A 244 18.51 -21.55 -2.49
N ALA A 245 17.72 -22.50 -1.98
CA ALA A 245 17.54 -23.81 -2.61
C ALA A 245 16.95 -23.71 -4.03
N THR A 246 16.14 -22.68 -4.30
CA THR A 246 15.67 -22.35 -5.66
C THR A 246 16.83 -22.08 -6.63
N ALA A 247 17.91 -21.41 -6.18
CA ALA A 247 19.12 -21.15 -6.96
C ALA A 247 19.82 -22.44 -7.44
N SER A 248 19.68 -23.54 -6.69
CA SER A 248 20.24 -24.85 -7.07
C SER A 248 19.56 -25.46 -8.30
N SER A 249 18.26 -25.22 -8.48
CA SER A 249 17.48 -25.65 -9.66
C SER A 249 17.66 -24.69 -10.85
N ILE A 250 17.90 -23.41 -10.55
CA ILE A 250 18.01 -22.27 -11.49
C ILE A 250 19.28 -22.28 -12.35
N LYS A 251 20.36 -22.95 -11.91
CA LYS A 251 21.70 -22.94 -12.54
C LYS A 251 21.82 -23.53 -13.97
N LYS A 252 20.74 -24.01 -14.57
CA LYS A 252 20.70 -24.55 -15.96
C LYS A 252 19.69 -23.91 -16.91
N GLY A 253 19.26 -22.66 -16.67
CA GLY A 253 18.56 -21.88 -17.72
C GLY A 253 17.95 -20.53 -17.32
N VAL A 254 17.70 -20.29 -16.03
CA VAL A 254 16.79 -19.19 -15.60
C VAL A 254 17.44 -17.80 -15.62
N ARG A 255 18.77 -17.68 -15.74
CA ARG A 255 19.44 -16.37 -15.93
C ARG A 255 19.11 -15.68 -17.25
N SER A 256 18.52 -16.40 -18.22
CA SER A 256 18.03 -15.87 -19.49
C SER A 256 16.50 -15.69 -19.54
N THR A 257 15.80 -15.83 -18.40
CA THR A 257 14.32 -15.68 -18.32
C THR A 257 13.89 -14.62 -17.30
N MET A 258 14.81 -13.81 -16.77
CA MET A 258 14.45 -12.65 -15.94
C MET A 258 13.75 -11.59 -16.79
N GLN A 259 12.63 -11.05 -16.29
CA GLN A 259 12.04 -9.84 -16.83
C GLN A 259 13.05 -8.68 -16.67
N VAL A 260 13.13 -7.82 -17.68
CA VAL A 260 13.88 -6.56 -17.66
C VAL A 260 12.96 -5.51 -18.26
N GLY A 261 12.77 -4.38 -17.57
CA GLY A 261 11.90 -3.31 -18.02
C GLY A 261 12.66 -2.17 -18.71
N ASP A 262 12.10 -1.64 -19.79
CA ASP A 262 12.59 -0.46 -20.51
C ASP A 262 11.66 0.76 -20.27
N PRO A 263 11.99 1.65 -19.31
CA PRO A 263 11.17 2.83 -19.04
C PRO A 263 11.17 3.87 -20.17
N PHE A 264 12.07 3.78 -21.14
CA PHE A 264 12.07 4.65 -22.32
C PHE A 264 11.10 4.14 -23.38
N MET A 265 11.01 2.82 -23.57
CA MET A 265 9.96 2.19 -24.38
C MET A 265 8.57 2.40 -23.74
N GLU A 266 8.45 2.22 -22.41
CA GLU A 266 7.21 2.50 -21.67
C GLU A 266 6.79 3.98 -21.79
N LYS A 267 7.76 4.89 -21.88
CA LYS A 267 7.48 6.31 -22.14
C LYS A 267 6.84 6.54 -23.51
N LEU A 268 7.37 5.90 -24.55
CA LEU A 268 6.80 5.98 -25.90
C LEU A 268 5.40 5.35 -25.94
N LEU A 269 5.23 4.20 -25.27
CA LEU A 269 3.97 3.47 -25.16
C LEU A 269 2.87 4.29 -24.47
N LEU A 270 3.20 4.96 -23.36
CA LEU A 270 2.32 5.90 -22.65
C LEU A 270 1.84 7.05 -23.55
N GLU A 271 2.74 7.74 -24.26
CA GLU A 271 2.35 8.87 -25.11
C GLU A 271 1.53 8.41 -26.34
N ALA A 272 1.87 7.24 -26.91
CA ALA A 272 1.11 6.65 -28.01
C ALA A 272 -0.31 6.25 -27.59
N CYS A 273 -0.48 5.61 -26.42
CA CYS A 273 -1.79 5.26 -25.89
C CYS A 273 -2.67 6.52 -25.68
N LEU A 274 -2.10 7.57 -25.08
CA LEU A 274 -2.82 8.83 -24.87
C LEU A 274 -3.21 9.54 -26.19
N GLU A 275 -2.48 9.33 -27.28
CA GLU A 275 -2.86 9.79 -28.62
C GLU A 275 -3.94 8.91 -29.27
N LEU A 276 -3.86 7.57 -29.12
CA LEU A 276 -4.90 6.63 -29.56
C LEU A 276 -6.26 6.93 -28.90
N PHE A 277 -6.25 7.27 -27.60
CA PHE A 277 -7.43 7.68 -26.84
C PHE A 277 -8.00 9.03 -27.30
N ALA A 278 -7.13 9.98 -27.68
CA ALA A 278 -7.55 11.26 -28.23
C ALA A 278 -8.17 11.11 -29.63
N ALA A 279 -7.65 10.17 -30.43
CA ALA A 279 -8.11 9.85 -31.77
C ALA A 279 -9.41 9.01 -31.82
N ASP A 280 -9.83 8.41 -30.70
CA ASP A 280 -11.09 7.64 -30.58
C ASP A 280 -11.16 6.41 -31.53
N VAL A 281 -10.02 5.74 -31.75
CA VAL A 281 -9.86 4.64 -32.72
C VAL A 281 -10.01 3.23 -32.12
N LEU A 282 -10.23 3.11 -30.80
CA LEU A 282 -10.26 1.85 -30.07
C LEU A 282 -11.66 1.52 -29.51
N GLU A 283 -12.02 0.24 -29.49
CA GLU A 283 -13.14 -0.31 -28.72
C GLU A 283 -12.69 -0.84 -27.34
N GLY A 284 -11.43 -1.24 -27.22
CA GLY A 284 -10.85 -1.71 -25.96
C GLY A 284 -9.33 -1.80 -25.98
N ILE A 285 -8.73 -1.82 -24.79
CA ILE A 285 -7.28 -1.84 -24.57
C ILE A 285 -6.95 -2.57 -23.27
N GLN A 286 -5.84 -3.31 -23.26
CA GLN A 286 -5.38 -4.10 -22.11
C GLN A 286 -3.85 -4.11 -22.12
N ASP A 287 -3.20 -3.98 -20.96
CA ASP A 287 -1.76 -4.21 -20.82
C ASP A 287 -1.42 -5.71 -20.87
N MET A 288 -0.14 -6.06 -21.03
CA MET A 288 0.32 -7.45 -21.11
C MET A 288 1.32 -7.78 -19.99
N GLY A 289 0.83 -7.79 -18.75
CA GLY A 289 1.56 -8.21 -17.54
C GLY A 289 1.72 -9.75 -17.38
N ALA A 290 1.36 -10.26 -16.20
CA ALA A 290 1.43 -11.69 -15.86
C ALA A 290 0.62 -12.55 -16.86
N ALA A 291 1.15 -13.72 -17.24
CA ALA A 291 0.64 -14.54 -18.36
C ALA A 291 0.64 -13.88 -19.76
N GLY A 292 1.10 -12.63 -19.89
CA GLY A 292 1.32 -11.94 -21.16
C GLY A 292 0.13 -11.93 -22.11
N LEU A 293 0.29 -12.53 -23.29
CA LEU A 293 -0.75 -12.54 -24.31
C LEU A 293 -1.98 -13.37 -23.89
N THR A 294 -1.80 -14.35 -23.01
CA THR A 294 -2.87 -15.26 -22.57
C THR A 294 -3.93 -14.53 -21.74
N SER A 295 -3.55 -13.99 -20.58
CA SER A 295 -4.44 -13.22 -19.68
C SER A 295 -5.13 -12.10 -20.43
N SER A 296 -4.34 -11.25 -21.09
CA SER A 296 -4.82 -10.05 -21.78
C SER A 296 -5.96 -10.35 -22.77
N SER A 297 -5.76 -11.35 -23.63
CA SER A 297 -6.74 -11.70 -24.66
C SER A 297 -7.95 -12.48 -24.12
N VAL A 298 -7.74 -13.33 -23.11
CA VAL A 298 -8.80 -14.09 -22.44
C VAL A 298 -9.71 -13.17 -21.63
N GLU A 299 -9.15 -12.25 -20.85
CA GLU A 299 -9.91 -11.28 -20.05
C GLU A 299 -10.70 -10.31 -20.93
N MET A 300 -10.08 -9.77 -21.99
CA MET A 300 -10.81 -8.92 -22.94
C MET A 300 -11.99 -9.65 -23.58
N ALA A 301 -11.83 -10.92 -23.92
CA ALA A 301 -12.91 -11.76 -24.46
C ALA A 301 -14.01 -12.00 -23.43
N GLY A 302 -13.65 -12.36 -22.19
CA GLY A 302 -14.58 -12.67 -21.10
C GLY A 302 -15.39 -11.45 -20.67
N ARG A 303 -14.73 -10.31 -20.42
CA ARG A 303 -15.35 -9.01 -20.09
C ARG A 303 -16.32 -8.51 -21.19
N ALA A 304 -16.22 -9.03 -22.42
CA ALA A 304 -17.11 -8.74 -23.54
C ALA A 304 -18.11 -9.86 -23.89
N GLY A 305 -18.01 -11.04 -23.28
CA GLY A 305 -18.83 -12.22 -23.60
C GLY A 305 -18.61 -12.81 -25.00
N ASN A 306 -17.47 -12.51 -25.64
CA ASN A 306 -17.13 -12.84 -27.03
C ASN A 306 -16.04 -13.93 -27.10
N GLY A 307 -15.72 -14.38 -28.32
CA GLY A 307 -14.51 -15.15 -28.61
C GLY A 307 -13.41 -14.28 -29.23
N ILE A 308 -12.23 -14.86 -29.40
CA ILE A 308 -11.09 -14.21 -30.05
C ILE A 308 -10.26 -15.25 -30.81
N GLU A 309 -9.82 -14.92 -32.02
CA GLU A 309 -8.87 -15.71 -32.80
C GLU A 309 -7.53 -14.98 -32.89
N ILE A 310 -6.44 -15.66 -32.50
CA ILE A 310 -5.06 -15.14 -32.49
C ILE A 310 -4.19 -15.97 -33.44
N ASP A 311 -3.29 -15.29 -34.15
CA ASP A 311 -2.37 -15.83 -35.13
C ASP A 311 -0.91 -15.56 -34.72
N LEU A 312 -0.27 -16.55 -34.11
CA LEU A 312 1.06 -16.40 -33.50
C LEU A 312 2.17 -16.11 -34.53
N ASP A 313 1.96 -16.48 -35.79
CA ASP A 313 2.89 -16.21 -36.88
C ASP A 313 3.10 -14.70 -37.10
N LEU A 314 2.13 -13.87 -36.67
CA LEU A 314 2.13 -12.41 -36.79
C LEU A 314 2.68 -11.70 -35.53
N ILE A 315 2.95 -12.41 -34.43
CA ILE A 315 3.41 -11.81 -33.17
C ILE A 315 4.84 -11.27 -33.29
N PRO A 316 5.08 -9.98 -33.04
CA PRO A 316 6.43 -9.39 -33.01
C PRO A 316 7.30 -10.05 -31.93
N ARG A 317 8.37 -10.72 -32.35
CA ARG A 317 9.24 -11.53 -31.48
C ARG A 317 10.72 -11.16 -31.66
N ARG A 318 11.51 -11.31 -30.59
CA ARG A 318 12.96 -11.06 -30.58
C ARG A 318 13.82 -12.31 -30.37
N ALA A 319 13.24 -13.40 -29.89
CA ALA A 319 13.92 -14.69 -29.74
C ALA A 319 13.52 -15.65 -30.87
N ARG A 320 14.51 -16.35 -31.43
CA ARG A 320 14.28 -17.35 -32.50
C ARG A 320 13.61 -18.62 -31.96
N LYS A 321 12.85 -19.28 -32.83
CA LYS A 321 12.23 -20.60 -32.64
C LYS A 321 11.47 -20.70 -31.32
N MET A 322 10.63 -19.71 -31.02
CA MET A 322 9.71 -19.77 -29.88
C MET A 322 8.53 -20.68 -30.20
N THR A 323 8.18 -21.56 -29.27
CA THR A 323 6.99 -22.43 -29.41
C THR A 323 5.70 -21.64 -29.11
N PRO A 324 4.50 -22.15 -29.45
CA PRO A 324 3.24 -21.52 -29.06
C PRO A 324 3.13 -21.30 -27.54
N TYR A 325 3.57 -22.29 -26.75
CA TYR A 325 3.68 -22.21 -25.29
C TYR A 325 4.50 -20.99 -24.85
N GLU A 326 5.71 -20.82 -25.41
CA GLU A 326 6.62 -19.73 -25.05
C GLU A 326 6.11 -18.35 -25.49
N LEU A 327 5.43 -18.25 -26.63
CA LEU A 327 4.86 -17.00 -27.12
C LEU A 327 3.66 -16.55 -26.29
N LEU A 328 2.80 -17.49 -25.88
CA LEU A 328 1.58 -17.23 -25.14
C LEU A 328 1.82 -16.87 -23.68
N LEU A 329 2.84 -17.49 -23.04
CA LEU A 329 3.14 -17.36 -21.62
C LEU A 329 4.37 -16.49 -21.33
N SER A 330 4.88 -15.77 -22.34
CA SER A 330 5.94 -14.77 -22.18
C SER A 330 5.42 -13.52 -21.48
N GLU A 331 6.09 -13.13 -20.40
CA GLU A 331 5.84 -11.92 -19.61
C GLU A 331 6.86 -10.81 -19.95
N SER A 332 7.25 -10.70 -21.23
CA SER A 332 7.97 -9.53 -21.74
C SER A 332 7.25 -8.22 -21.36
N GLN A 333 8.01 -7.24 -20.93
CA GLN A 333 7.50 -5.95 -20.47
C GLN A 333 7.18 -5.01 -21.64
N GLU A 334 6.60 -3.83 -21.35
CA GLU A 334 6.30 -2.77 -22.33
C GLU A 334 5.47 -3.22 -23.55
N ARG A 335 4.36 -3.94 -23.31
CA ARG A 335 3.43 -4.46 -24.35
C ARG A 335 1.97 -4.17 -24.00
N MET A 336 1.16 -3.95 -25.04
CA MET A 336 -0.30 -3.78 -24.94
C MET A 336 -1.02 -4.59 -26.01
N LEU A 337 -2.24 -5.03 -25.69
CA LEU A 337 -3.19 -5.64 -26.62
C LEU A 337 -4.36 -4.66 -26.86
N LEU A 338 -4.64 -4.38 -28.13
CA LEU A 338 -5.67 -3.43 -28.56
C LEU A 338 -6.79 -4.13 -29.32
N VAL A 339 -8.02 -3.64 -29.18
CA VAL A 339 -9.12 -3.90 -30.10
C VAL A 339 -9.44 -2.58 -30.80
N ALA A 340 -9.01 -2.44 -32.05
CA ALA A 340 -9.29 -1.24 -32.82
C ALA A 340 -10.67 -1.32 -33.48
N LYS A 341 -11.27 -0.16 -33.75
CA LYS A 341 -12.47 -0.06 -34.58
C LYS A 341 -12.12 -0.50 -36.00
N ARG A 342 -12.89 -1.43 -36.58
CA ARG A 342 -12.71 -1.83 -37.99
C ARG A 342 -12.70 -0.61 -38.91
N GLY A 343 -11.69 -0.52 -39.77
CA GLY A 343 -11.41 0.63 -40.63
C GLY A 343 -10.49 1.69 -40.02
N CYS A 344 -10.04 1.52 -38.77
CA CYS A 344 -9.08 2.39 -38.08
C CYS A 344 -7.70 1.74 -37.91
N GLU A 345 -7.46 0.56 -38.47
CA GLU A 345 -6.21 -0.20 -38.37
C GLU A 345 -4.98 0.64 -38.74
N ASP A 346 -5.03 1.28 -39.92
CA ASP A 346 -3.95 2.13 -40.44
C ASP A 346 -3.71 3.38 -39.56
N ALA A 347 -4.76 3.91 -38.93
CA ALA A 347 -4.64 5.06 -38.02
C ALA A 347 -3.93 4.67 -36.72
N VAL A 348 -4.24 3.49 -36.16
CA VAL A 348 -3.53 2.94 -35.00
C VAL A 348 -2.06 2.69 -35.33
N ILE A 349 -1.79 2.03 -36.46
CA ILE A 349 -0.42 1.72 -36.92
C ILE A 349 0.37 3.01 -37.18
N ALA A 350 -0.25 4.04 -37.76
CA ALA A 350 0.39 5.34 -37.99
C ALA A 350 0.76 6.06 -36.68
N ILE A 351 -0.10 5.99 -35.65
CA ILE A 351 0.19 6.57 -34.33
C ILE A 351 1.32 5.79 -33.64
N CYS A 352 1.30 4.45 -33.64
CA CYS A 352 2.40 3.65 -33.08
C CYS A 352 3.74 3.96 -33.78
N LYS A 353 3.74 4.01 -35.11
CA LYS A 353 4.93 4.35 -35.91
C LYS A 353 5.46 5.77 -35.64
N LYS A 354 4.59 6.73 -35.35
CA LYS A 354 4.97 8.10 -34.96
C LYS A 354 5.79 8.12 -33.65
N TRP A 355 5.49 7.19 -32.74
CA TRP A 355 6.17 7.02 -31.45
C TRP A 355 7.25 5.91 -31.47
N ASP A 356 7.69 5.47 -32.64
CA ASP A 356 8.72 4.43 -32.84
C ASP A 356 8.38 3.06 -32.18
N LEU A 357 7.09 2.74 -32.09
CA LEU A 357 6.57 1.47 -31.58
C LEU A 357 6.28 0.49 -32.71
N ASP A 358 6.68 -0.78 -32.55
CA ASP A 358 6.15 -1.87 -33.37
C ASP A 358 4.63 -2.01 -33.15
N ALA A 359 3.91 -2.27 -34.23
CA ALA A 359 2.48 -2.57 -34.23
C ALA A 359 2.18 -3.66 -35.26
N ALA A 360 1.37 -4.66 -34.88
CA ALA A 360 0.95 -5.75 -35.76
C ALA A 360 -0.52 -6.09 -35.53
N ILE A 361 -1.27 -6.37 -36.59
CA ILE A 361 -2.59 -7.01 -36.49
C ILE A 361 -2.34 -8.50 -36.29
N VAL A 362 -2.77 -9.06 -35.15
CA VAL A 362 -2.42 -10.42 -34.68
C VAL A 362 -3.63 -11.31 -34.47
N GLY A 363 -4.84 -10.80 -34.75
CA GLY A 363 -6.08 -11.55 -34.52
C GLY A 363 -7.35 -10.78 -34.87
N ARG A 364 -8.50 -11.34 -34.49
CA ARG A 364 -9.81 -10.68 -34.57
C ARG A 364 -10.76 -11.14 -33.46
N VAL A 365 -11.70 -10.27 -33.09
CA VAL A 365 -12.85 -10.62 -32.25
C VAL A 365 -13.78 -11.58 -33.00
N THR A 366 -14.35 -12.57 -32.32
CA THR A 366 -15.31 -13.55 -32.87
C THR A 366 -16.54 -13.69 -31.98
N ASP A 367 -17.62 -14.26 -32.54
CA ASP A 367 -18.85 -14.63 -31.84
C ASP A 367 -18.79 -16.02 -31.18
N SER A 368 -17.70 -16.76 -31.40
CA SER A 368 -17.54 -18.17 -31.01
C SER A 368 -17.60 -18.47 -29.51
N LYS A 369 -17.35 -17.46 -28.65
CA LYS A 369 -17.06 -17.62 -27.20
C LYS A 369 -15.88 -18.55 -26.87
N ARG A 370 -14.96 -18.69 -27.82
CA ARG A 370 -13.75 -19.50 -27.68
C ARG A 370 -12.51 -18.65 -27.90
N TRP A 371 -11.48 -18.97 -27.13
CA TRP A 371 -10.13 -18.48 -27.28
C TRP A 371 -9.37 -19.45 -28.18
N VAL A 372 -9.15 -19.05 -29.44
CA VAL A 372 -8.61 -19.91 -30.49
C VAL A 372 -7.25 -19.37 -30.93
N VAL A 373 -6.19 -20.16 -30.75
CA VAL A 373 -4.83 -19.77 -31.13
C VAL A 373 -4.32 -20.64 -32.26
N LYS A 374 -3.80 -20.00 -33.31
CA LYS A 374 -3.28 -20.62 -34.53
C LYS A 374 -1.81 -20.28 -34.74
N ALA A 375 -1.07 -21.21 -35.34
CA ALA A 375 0.34 -21.02 -35.73
C ALA A 375 0.72 -22.01 -36.85
N THR A 376 1.73 -21.70 -37.65
CA THR A 376 2.31 -22.66 -38.60
C THR A 376 3.37 -23.52 -37.90
N PRO A 377 3.25 -24.87 -37.86
CA PRO A 377 4.22 -25.73 -37.19
C PRO A 377 5.66 -25.53 -37.69
N GLY A 378 6.57 -25.17 -36.78
CA GLY A 378 7.99 -24.98 -37.08
C GLY A 378 8.35 -23.64 -37.75
N PHE A 379 7.40 -22.73 -37.97
CA PHE A 379 7.67 -21.43 -38.57
C PHE A 379 8.27 -20.42 -37.57
N ASP A 380 9.29 -19.69 -38.00
CA ASP A 380 9.84 -18.53 -37.31
C ASP A 380 9.97 -17.35 -38.30
N PRO A 381 9.24 -16.23 -38.13
CA PRO A 381 9.39 -15.07 -39.00
C PRO A 381 10.79 -14.43 -38.94
N LEU A 382 11.58 -14.72 -37.89
CA LEU A 382 12.98 -14.28 -37.83
C LEU A 382 13.90 -15.03 -38.80
N ASP A 383 13.50 -16.19 -39.34
CA ASP A 383 14.22 -16.89 -40.41
C ASP A 383 13.99 -16.23 -41.80
N GLY A 384 13.11 -15.21 -41.89
CA GLY A 384 13.00 -14.31 -43.06
C GLY A 384 12.24 -14.87 -44.28
N GLY A 385 11.70 -16.08 -44.18
CA GLY A 385 10.84 -16.71 -45.19
C GLY A 385 9.35 -16.53 -44.91
N SER A 386 8.52 -17.02 -45.84
CA SER A 386 7.08 -17.22 -45.62
C SER A 386 6.81 -18.59 -44.96
N PRO A 387 5.71 -18.76 -44.20
CA PRO A 387 5.35 -20.05 -43.61
C PRO A 387 5.13 -21.14 -44.67
N SER A 388 5.81 -22.28 -44.51
CA SER A 388 5.72 -23.43 -45.41
C SER A 388 4.77 -24.51 -44.88
N GLY A 389 3.47 -24.22 -44.91
CA GLY A 389 2.42 -25.16 -44.46
C GLY A 389 1.10 -24.46 -44.15
N GLU A 390 0.12 -25.24 -43.73
CA GLU A 390 -1.15 -24.72 -43.21
C GLU A 390 -1.07 -24.42 -41.70
N LYS A 391 -1.71 -23.34 -41.27
CA LYS A 391 -1.81 -22.96 -39.85
C LYS A 391 -2.67 -23.98 -39.09
N GLN A 392 -2.09 -24.57 -38.05
CA GLN A 392 -2.76 -25.51 -37.16
C GLN A 392 -3.21 -24.80 -35.87
N ILE A 393 -4.17 -25.41 -35.18
CA ILE A 393 -4.67 -24.90 -33.89
C ILE A 393 -3.73 -25.38 -32.78
N ALA A 394 -3.19 -24.45 -31.99
CA ALA A 394 -2.37 -24.72 -30.81
C ALA A 394 -3.21 -24.81 -29.52
N ALA A 395 -4.29 -24.02 -29.44
CA ALA A 395 -5.27 -24.02 -28.35
C ALA A 395 -6.68 -23.68 -28.85
N ASP A 396 -7.70 -24.33 -28.29
CA ASP A 396 -9.13 -24.06 -28.55
C ASP A 396 -9.94 -24.25 -27.25
N ILE A 397 -9.96 -23.20 -26.41
CA ILE A 397 -10.49 -23.23 -25.04
C ILE A 397 -11.77 -22.36 -24.94
N PRO A 398 -12.82 -22.74 -24.17
CA PRO A 398 -13.94 -21.83 -23.88
C PRO A 398 -13.44 -20.64 -23.03
N VAL A 399 -13.87 -19.42 -23.33
CA VAL A 399 -13.40 -18.21 -22.62
C VAL A 399 -13.78 -18.22 -21.13
N ASP A 400 -15.05 -18.56 -20.85
CA ASP A 400 -15.64 -18.62 -19.51
C ASP A 400 -14.85 -19.57 -18.58
N VAL A 401 -14.29 -20.65 -19.14
CA VAL A 401 -13.51 -21.69 -18.45
C VAL A 401 -12.13 -21.21 -17.97
N LEU A 402 -11.59 -20.14 -18.55
CA LEU A 402 -10.35 -19.50 -18.09
C LEU A 402 -10.59 -18.28 -17.20
N THR A 403 -11.86 -17.92 -16.93
CA THR A 403 -12.25 -16.67 -16.24
C THR A 403 -13.21 -16.93 -15.08
N ASP A 404 -14.51 -16.97 -15.33
CA ASP A 404 -15.53 -17.12 -14.28
C ASP A 404 -15.54 -18.52 -13.66
N ASP A 405 -15.41 -19.57 -14.49
CA ASP A 405 -15.39 -20.98 -14.07
C ASP A 405 -14.03 -21.43 -13.48
N ALA A 406 -13.04 -20.54 -13.42
CA ALA A 406 -11.76 -20.81 -12.74
C ALA A 406 -11.99 -21.19 -11.27
N PRO A 407 -11.15 -22.07 -10.67
CA PRO A 407 -11.34 -22.57 -9.31
C PRO A 407 -11.65 -21.51 -8.25
N LEU A 408 -12.44 -21.92 -7.26
CA LEU A 408 -12.86 -21.08 -6.16
C LEU A 408 -13.01 -21.94 -4.91
N TYR A 409 -12.31 -21.57 -3.84
CA TYR A 409 -12.23 -22.33 -2.60
C TYR A 409 -12.65 -21.49 -1.40
N ASP A 410 -13.61 -21.96 -0.60
CA ASP A 410 -13.76 -21.56 0.81
C ASP A 410 -12.86 -22.50 1.61
N ARG A 411 -11.62 -22.08 1.86
CA ARG A 411 -10.62 -22.93 2.51
C ARG A 411 -10.89 -23.05 4.02
N PRO A 412 -10.48 -24.15 4.68
CA PRO A 412 -10.64 -24.31 6.12
C PRO A 412 -10.00 -23.16 6.91
N ARG A 413 -10.69 -22.69 7.95
CA ARG A 413 -10.23 -21.60 8.82
C ARG A 413 -10.19 -22.04 10.28
N GLN A 414 -9.16 -21.62 11.00
CA GLN A 414 -8.97 -21.89 12.42
C GLN A 414 -8.33 -20.66 13.07
N SER A 415 -9.02 -20.00 14.00
CA SER A 415 -8.42 -18.85 14.68
C SER A 415 -7.20 -19.25 15.51
N ALA A 416 -6.13 -18.45 15.40
CA ALA A 416 -4.93 -18.59 16.20
C ALA A 416 -5.21 -18.32 17.70
N PRO A 417 -4.39 -18.86 18.62
CA PRO A 417 -4.41 -18.46 20.02
C PRO A 417 -4.16 -16.95 20.18
N VAL A 418 -4.75 -16.33 21.20
CA VAL A 418 -4.46 -14.92 21.53
C VAL A 418 -3.01 -14.80 22.01
N SER A 419 -2.25 -13.87 21.41
CA SER A 419 -0.87 -13.58 21.77
C SER A 419 -0.71 -13.27 23.26
N ALA A 420 0.27 -13.90 23.89
CA ALA A 420 0.56 -13.67 25.31
C ALA A 420 1.01 -12.21 25.54
N ASN A 421 0.70 -11.66 26.72
CA ASN A 421 1.23 -10.37 27.14
C ASN A 421 2.76 -10.46 27.25
N VAL A 422 3.45 -9.56 26.55
CA VAL A 422 4.88 -9.28 26.76
C VAL A 422 4.99 -8.19 27.83
N ASP A 423 5.85 -8.43 28.82
CA ASP A 423 6.22 -7.40 29.80
C ASP A 423 7.10 -6.35 29.10
N VAL A 424 6.70 -5.07 29.20
CA VAL A 424 7.37 -3.97 28.50
C VAL A 424 7.98 -3.03 29.55
N PRO A 425 9.32 -2.94 29.65
CA PRO A 425 9.99 -2.11 30.65
C PRO A 425 9.55 -0.64 30.63
N GLU A 426 9.28 -0.11 31.82
CA GLU A 426 8.95 1.30 32.01
C GLU A 426 10.12 2.23 31.65
N SER A 427 9.82 3.43 31.15
CA SER A 427 10.85 4.37 30.70
C SER A 427 11.54 5.04 31.88
N THR A 428 12.83 4.73 32.07
CA THR A 428 13.69 5.32 33.10
C THR A 428 14.41 6.58 32.61
N ASP A 429 14.60 6.74 31.30
CA ASP A 429 15.01 7.98 30.63
C ASP A 429 14.24 8.14 29.31
N PRO A 430 13.11 8.87 29.33
CA PRO A 430 12.34 9.15 28.12
C PRO A 430 13.09 9.94 27.04
N SER A 431 14.20 10.61 27.39
CA SER A 431 15.02 11.35 26.42
C SER A 431 15.90 10.40 25.63
N ALA A 432 16.54 9.45 26.32
CA ALA A 432 17.29 8.38 25.67
C ALA A 432 16.37 7.48 24.83
N ASP A 433 15.17 7.18 25.34
CA ASP A 433 14.19 6.32 24.65
C ASP A 433 13.64 6.99 23.38
N LEU A 434 13.31 8.29 23.42
CA LEU A 434 12.92 9.05 22.23
C LEU A 434 14.06 9.12 21.20
N LEU A 435 15.30 9.33 21.64
CA LEU A 435 16.46 9.35 20.73
C LEU A 435 16.75 7.97 20.11
N ALA A 436 16.50 6.89 20.85
CA ALA A 436 16.63 5.53 20.34
C ALA A 436 15.52 5.18 19.32
N LEU A 437 14.27 5.62 19.56
CA LEU A 437 13.18 5.52 18.59
C LEU A 437 13.47 6.34 17.32
N LEU A 438 13.83 7.62 17.45
CA LEU A 438 14.21 8.47 16.30
C LEU A 438 15.46 7.97 15.53
N GLY A 439 16.25 7.09 16.15
CA GLY A 439 17.35 6.36 15.52
C GLY A 439 16.99 4.98 14.94
N SER A 440 15.77 4.47 15.16
CA SER A 440 15.30 3.18 14.63
C SER A 440 15.04 3.29 13.11
N PRO A 441 15.29 2.25 12.30
CA PRO A 441 14.91 2.26 10.88
C PRO A 441 13.40 2.33 10.59
N ASN A 442 12.55 2.08 11.60
CA ASN A 442 11.09 2.15 11.51
C ASN A 442 10.52 3.53 11.88
N VAL A 443 11.28 4.40 12.53
CA VAL A 443 10.84 5.77 12.89
C VAL A 443 11.76 6.84 12.30
N GLY A 444 13.06 6.59 12.22
CA GLY A 444 14.05 7.51 11.67
C GLY A 444 13.81 7.93 10.21
N SER A 445 14.36 9.10 9.84
CA SER A 445 14.03 9.77 8.59
C SER A 445 14.30 8.93 7.34
N ARG A 446 13.26 8.64 6.56
CA ARG A 446 13.32 7.90 5.29
C ARG A 446 13.99 8.67 4.13
N ALA A 447 14.64 9.80 4.42
CA ALA A 447 15.23 10.71 3.44
C ALA A 447 16.36 10.10 2.59
N TRP A 448 16.98 8.98 3.00
CA TRP A 448 17.89 8.25 2.12
C TRP A 448 17.16 7.64 0.92
N ILE A 449 15.92 7.17 1.10
CA ILE A 449 15.11 6.55 0.04
C ILE A 449 14.59 7.62 -0.92
N TRP A 450 13.72 8.53 -0.46
CA TRP A 450 12.99 9.42 -1.35
C TRP A 450 13.85 10.51 -2.03
N ARG A 451 15.12 10.71 -1.63
CA ARG A 451 16.08 11.56 -2.37
C ARG A 451 16.64 10.90 -3.63
N GLN A 452 16.46 9.59 -3.80
CA GLN A 452 16.82 8.85 -5.02
C GLN A 452 15.68 8.88 -6.06
N TYR A 453 14.50 9.37 -5.67
CA TYR A 453 13.34 9.53 -6.54
C TYR A 453 13.15 10.99 -6.94
N ASP A 454 12.78 11.20 -8.19
CA ASP A 454 12.17 12.46 -8.58
C ASP A 454 10.78 12.59 -7.93
N HIS A 455 10.52 13.79 -7.43
CA HIS A 455 9.29 14.18 -6.77
C HIS A 455 8.86 15.61 -7.19
N ILE A 456 9.32 16.07 -8.37
CA ILE A 456 9.22 17.48 -8.84
C ILE A 456 8.83 17.57 -10.33
N VAL A 457 9.16 16.56 -11.15
CA VAL A 457 8.83 16.48 -12.59
C VAL A 457 7.33 16.71 -12.81
N ARG A 458 7.02 17.35 -13.94
CA ARG A 458 5.71 17.94 -14.27
C ARG A 458 5.30 19.15 -13.41
N GLY A 459 6.04 19.47 -12.34
CA GLY A 459 5.89 20.71 -11.56
C GLY A 459 4.68 20.76 -10.62
N GLY A 460 4.02 19.62 -10.38
CA GLY A 460 2.76 19.54 -9.63
C GLY A 460 2.90 19.39 -8.11
N THR A 461 4.02 18.88 -7.60
CA THR A 461 4.15 18.50 -6.18
C THR A 461 4.19 19.70 -5.24
N VAL A 462 3.08 19.95 -4.55
CA VAL A 462 2.90 21.03 -3.55
C VAL A 462 3.46 20.60 -2.18
N VAL A 463 3.09 19.40 -1.73
CA VAL A 463 3.66 18.77 -0.53
C VAL A 463 4.47 17.54 -0.98
N ARG A 464 5.75 17.56 -0.60
CA ARG A 464 6.79 16.59 -0.98
C ARG A 464 6.91 15.47 0.07
N PRO A 465 7.63 14.36 -0.22
CA PRO A 465 7.90 13.31 0.76
C PRO A 465 8.34 13.85 2.12
N GLY A 466 7.79 13.27 3.20
CA GLY A 466 8.11 13.63 4.60
C GLY A 466 7.02 14.40 5.35
N SER A 467 5.84 14.64 4.76
CA SER A 467 4.61 14.90 5.54
C SER A 467 3.69 13.68 5.44
N ASP A 468 2.69 13.65 6.32
CA ASP A 468 1.57 12.70 6.46
C ASP A 468 1.03 12.19 5.10
N ALA A 469 0.78 13.12 4.18
CA ALA A 469 0.42 12.82 2.81
C ALA A 469 1.16 13.74 1.84
N ALA A 470 1.50 13.20 0.67
CA ALA A 470 1.95 14.00 -0.46
C ALA A 470 0.76 14.72 -1.09
N VAL A 471 0.97 15.93 -1.65
CA VAL A 471 -0.09 16.69 -2.34
C VAL A 471 0.40 17.14 -3.70
N VAL A 472 -0.35 16.80 -4.75
CA VAL A 472 -0.03 17.11 -6.14
C VAL A 472 -1.15 17.94 -6.76
N ARG A 473 -0.77 19.11 -7.28
CA ARG A 473 -1.57 19.95 -8.15
C ARG A 473 -1.54 19.38 -9.57
N VAL A 474 -2.71 19.13 -10.14
CA VAL A 474 -2.90 18.61 -11.50
C VAL A 474 -3.66 19.66 -12.34
N PRO A 475 -3.02 20.29 -13.33
CA PRO A 475 -3.70 21.20 -14.25
C PRO A 475 -4.55 20.41 -15.26
N CYS A 476 -5.86 20.39 -15.06
CA CYS A 476 -6.80 19.62 -15.85
C CYS A 476 -7.42 20.49 -16.96
N SER A 477 -7.15 20.18 -18.23
CA SER A 477 -7.59 20.98 -19.38
C SER A 477 -8.90 20.46 -20.00
N ARG A 478 -9.91 21.33 -20.12
CA ARG A 478 -11.21 21.04 -20.75
C ARG A 478 -11.78 22.30 -21.40
N ASP A 479 -12.31 22.15 -22.61
CA ASP A 479 -13.07 23.18 -23.33
C ASP A 479 -12.35 24.55 -23.38
N GLY A 480 -11.03 24.52 -23.62
CA GLY A 480 -10.15 25.69 -23.67
C GLY A 480 -9.74 26.30 -22.32
N LYS A 481 -10.19 25.72 -21.19
CA LYS A 481 -9.91 26.18 -19.83
C LYS A 481 -9.02 25.18 -19.09
N VAL A 482 -8.22 25.68 -18.16
CA VAL A 482 -7.45 24.87 -17.20
C VAL A 482 -8.13 24.99 -15.83
N ILE A 483 -8.33 23.86 -15.17
CA ILE A 483 -8.87 23.74 -13.81
C ILE A 483 -7.81 23.02 -12.97
N ASP A 484 -7.26 23.68 -11.96
CA ASP A 484 -6.24 23.08 -11.08
C ASP A 484 -6.90 22.19 -10.01
N LYS A 485 -6.84 20.87 -10.21
CA LYS A 485 -7.20 19.87 -9.19
C LYS A 485 -6.05 19.68 -8.21
N HIS A 486 -6.38 19.33 -6.97
CA HIS A 486 -5.39 19.09 -5.92
C HIS A 486 -5.71 17.75 -5.25
N LEU A 487 -4.84 16.78 -5.46
CA LEU A 487 -4.98 15.40 -4.96
C LEU A 487 -3.92 15.12 -3.90
N ALA A 488 -4.33 14.42 -2.83
CA ALA A 488 -3.44 13.97 -1.76
C ALA A 488 -3.29 12.45 -1.77
N PHE A 489 -2.16 11.95 -1.29
CA PHE A 489 -1.80 10.54 -1.31
C PHE A 489 -1.09 10.10 -0.03
N ALA A 490 -1.58 9.02 0.58
CA ALA A 490 -0.99 8.32 1.71
C ALA A 490 -0.99 6.80 1.46
N VAL A 491 -0.14 6.05 2.15
CA VAL A 491 -0.08 4.58 2.09
C VAL A 491 0.50 4.01 3.39
N ASP A 492 -0.26 3.16 4.07
CA ASP A 492 0.00 2.78 5.46
C ASP A 492 -0.41 1.31 5.74
N CYS A 493 0.37 0.59 6.57
CA CYS A 493 -0.07 -0.65 7.25
C CYS A 493 0.92 -1.13 8.35
N ASN A 494 0.62 -0.95 9.63
CA ASN A 494 1.37 -1.60 10.70
C ASN A 494 1.01 -3.10 10.82
N GLY A 495 1.82 -3.97 10.18
CA GLY A 495 1.61 -5.42 10.15
C GLY A 495 1.68 -6.12 11.52
N ARG A 496 2.30 -5.49 12.52
CA ARG A 496 2.38 -6.02 13.90
C ARG A 496 1.02 -5.98 14.58
N PHE A 497 0.24 -4.92 14.34
CA PHE A 497 -1.14 -4.83 14.84
C PHE A 497 -2.03 -5.88 14.17
N VAL A 498 -1.81 -6.16 12.88
CA VAL A 498 -2.54 -7.19 12.12
C VAL A 498 -2.17 -8.61 12.59
N GLU A 499 -0.92 -8.86 13.00
CA GLU A 499 -0.54 -10.14 13.62
C GLU A 499 -1.20 -10.32 15.00
N LEU A 500 -1.19 -9.29 15.85
CA LEU A 500 -1.83 -9.33 17.18
C LEU A 500 -3.37 -9.39 17.11
N SER A 501 -3.99 -8.76 16.11
CA SER A 501 -5.42 -8.80 15.84
C SER A 501 -5.70 -8.45 14.38
N PRO A 502 -5.93 -9.44 13.49
CA PRO A 502 -6.02 -9.19 12.04
C PRO A 502 -7.11 -8.19 11.67
N GLU A 503 -8.22 -8.26 12.40
CA GLU A 503 -9.38 -7.40 12.26
C GLU A 503 -9.12 -5.96 12.73
N GLU A 504 -8.54 -5.76 13.92
CA GLU A 504 -8.33 -4.41 14.47
C GLU A 504 -7.13 -3.70 13.82
N GLY A 505 -6.06 -4.43 13.48
CA GLY A 505 -4.94 -3.89 12.69
C GLY A 505 -5.36 -3.45 11.29
N ALA A 506 -6.25 -4.22 10.63
CA ALA A 506 -6.81 -3.82 9.34
C ALA A 506 -7.74 -2.61 9.45
N LYS A 507 -8.53 -2.49 10.53
CA LYS A 507 -9.29 -1.27 10.82
C LYS A 507 -8.38 -0.07 11.07
N MET A 508 -7.23 -0.27 11.73
CA MET A 508 -6.24 0.79 11.94
C MET A 508 -5.66 1.29 10.61
N ALA A 509 -5.18 0.41 9.73
CA ALA A 509 -4.55 0.82 8.48
C ALA A 509 -5.48 1.69 7.60
N ILE A 510 -6.77 1.33 7.50
CA ILE A 510 -7.78 2.15 6.80
C ILE A 510 -8.01 3.51 7.50
N ALA A 511 -8.03 3.52 8.83
CA ALA A 511 -8.23 4.75 9.58
C ALA A 511 -7.04 5.70 9.47
N GLU A 512 -5.83 5.17 9.63
CA GLU A 512 -4.53 5.84 9.53
C GLU A 512 -4.32 6.48 8.15
N VAL A 513 -4.50 5.72 7.06
CA VAL A 513 -4.36 6.26 5.70
C VAL A 513 -5.40 7.36 5.40
N CYS A 514 -6.60 7.27 5.96
CA CYS A 514 -7.60 8.34 5.88
C CYS A 514 -7.26 9.54 6.78
N ARG A 515 -6.62 9.31 7.93
CA ARG A 515 -6.17 10.34 8.89
C ARG A 515 -5.05 11.18 8.28
N ASN A 516 -4.08 10.54 7.66
CA ASN A 516 -2.99 11.17 6.91
C ASN A 516 -3.50 12.09 5.79
N LEU A 517 -4.51 11.65 5.04
CA LEU A 517 -5.19 12.50 4.05
C LEU A 517 -5.87 13.72 4.67
N VAL A 518 -6.67 13.58 5.74
CA VAL A 518 -7.33 14.76 6.35
C VAL A 518 -6.36 15.68 7.08
N CYS A 519 -5.25 15.17 7.62
CA CYS A 519 -4.15 15.99 8.15
C CYS A 519 -3.53 16.88 7.07
N SER A 520 -3.49 16.45 5.81
CA SER A 520 -3.10 17.31 4.67
C SER A 520 -4.20 18.28 4.19
N GLY A 521 -5.43 18.16 4.71
CA GLY A 521 -6.60 18.95 4.31
C GLY A 521 -7.48 18.32 3.21
N ALA A 522 -7.23 17.06 2.86
CA ALA A 522 -7.94 16.35 1.79
C ALA A 522 -9.10 15.49 2.30
N GLU A 523 -10.16 15.36 1.51
CA GLU A 523 -11.25 14.41 1.73
C GLU A 523 -10.91 13.08 1.09
N PRO A 524 -10.81 11.95 1.84
CA PRO A 524 -10.61 10.63 1.24
C PRO A 524 -11.74 10.31 0.26
N ILE A 525 -11.40 9.92 -0.98
CA ILE A 525 -12.37 9.64 -2.05
C ILE A 525 -12.37 8.19 -2.55
N GLY A 526 -11.32 7.43 -2.24
CA GLY A 526 -11.22 6.00 -2.54
C GLY A 526 -9.88 5.41 -2.10
N ILE A 527 -9.87 4.09 -1.90
CA ILE A 527 -8.73 3.31 -1.41
C ILE A 527 -8.42 2.18 -2.40
N THR A 528 -7.16 1.76 -2.43
CA THR A 528 -6.72 0.50 -3.06
C THR A 528 -5.90 -0.33 -2.08
N ASP A 529 -6.21 -1.63 -1.98
CA ASP A 529 -5.56 -2.57 -1.08
C ASP A 529 -4.56 -3.49 -1.81
N CYS A 530 -3.46 -3.82 -1.16
CA CYS A 530 -2.46 -4.76 -1.63
C CYS A 530 -2.19 -5.78 -0.52
N LEU A 531 -2.94 -6.87 -0.56
CA LEU A 531 -3.00 -7.86 0.51
C LEU A 531 -1.82 -8.82 0.43
N ASN A 532 -0.83 -8.66 1.31
CA ASN A 532 0.34 -9.53 1.36
C ASN A 532 0.25 -10.48 2.57
N PHE A 533 0.13 -11.78 2.29
CA PHE A 533 -0.01 -12.84 3.30
C PHE A 533 0.78 -14.10 2.93
N ALA A 534 0.96 -14.99 3.92
CA ALA A 534 1.57 -16.31 3.77
C ALA A 534 0.64 -17.32 3.06
N SER A 535 0.93 -18.62 3.12
CA SER A 535 0.19 -19.68 2.43
C SER A 535 -1.27 -19.81 2.93
N PRO A 536 -2.29 -19.67 2.07
CA PRO A 536 -3.71 -19.75 2.45
C PRO A 536 -4.16 -21.19 2.73
N GLU A 537 -3.27 -22.16 2.56
CA GLU A 537 -3.53 -23.58 2.82
C GLU A 537 -3.39 -23.92 4.32
N VAL A 538 -2.73 -23.03 5.07
CA VAL A 538 -2.63 -23.07 6.53
C VAL A 538 -3.90 -22.44 7.14
N PRO A 539 -4.73 -23.17 7.90
CA PRO A 539 -6.03 -22.66 8.35
C PRO A 539 -5.98 -21.42 9.26
N THR A 540 -4.86 -21.18 9.95
CA THR A 540 -4.63 -19.95 10.74
C THR A 540 -4.37 -18.74 9.86
N THR A 541 -3.54 -18.89 8.81
CA THR A 541 -3.32 -17.86 7.80
C THR A 541 -4.61 -17.52 7.06
N MET A 542 -5.42 -18.53 6.73
CA MET A 542 -6.71 -18.31 6.08
C MET A 542 -7.72 -17.57 6.97
N ASP A 543 -7.72 -17.80 8.29
CA ASP A 543 -8.53 -17.02 9.24
C ASP A 543 -8.02 -15.58 9.37
N GLN A 544 -6.70 -15.40 9.40
CA GLN A 544 -6.03 -14.10 9.44
C GLN A 544 -6.34 -13.26 8.19
N ILE A 545 -6.21 -13.82 6.98
CA ILE A 545 -6.63 -13.19 5.71
C ILE A 545 -8.11 -12.81 5.77
N ALA A 546 -8.99 -13.75 6.15
CA ALA A 546 -10.43 -13.51 6.16
C ALA A 546 -10.82 -12.39 7.15
N ARG A 547 -10.23 -12.38 8.36
CA ARG A 547 -10.54 -11.39 9.39
C ARG A 547 -9.91 -10.01 9.11
N ALA A 548 -8.75 -9.96 8.47
CA ALA A 548 -8.19 -8.70 7.97
C ALA A 548 -9.13 -8.07 6.92
N ILE A 549 -9.61 -8.85 5.96
CA ILE A 549 -10.59 -8.39 4.94
C ILE A 549 -11.90 -7.91 5.60
N ASP A 550 -12.37 -8.55 6.68
CA ASP A 550 -13.54 -8.05 7.44
C ASP A 550 -13.25 -6.71 8.14
N GLY A 551 -12.06 -6.55 8.73
CA GLY A 551 -11.61 -5.30 9.36
C GLY A 551 -11.49 -4.14 8.37
N LEU A 552 -10.85 -4.37 7.21
CA LEU A 552 -10.82 -3.41 6.09
C LEU A 552 -12.24 -2.99 5.71
N ALA A 553 -13.14 -3.96 5.54
CA ALA A 553 -14.51 -3.70 5.12
C ALA A 553 -15.35 -2.98 6.18
N GLU A 554 -15.11 -3.20 7.49
CA GLU A 554 -15.77 -2.47 8.57
C GLU A 554 -15.35 -0.99 8.58
N ALA A 555 -14.04 -0.73 8.57
CA ALA A 555 -13.50 0.63 8.57
C ALA A 555 -13.90 1.43 7.33
N CYS A 556 -13.82 0.85 6.14
CA CYS A 556 -14.24 1.49 4.89
C CYS A 556 -15.75 1.86 4.91
N ARG A 557 -16.62 0.98 5.44
CA ARG A 557 -18.06 1.28 5.59
C ARG A 557 -18.30 2.36 6.64
N ALA A 558 -17.56 2.38 7.74
CA ALA A 558 -17.70 3.38 8.78
C ALA A 558 -17.27 4.77 8.30
N LEU A 559 -16.11 4.88 7.65
CA LEU A 559 -15.56 6.15 7.13
C LEU A 559 -16.19 6.60 5.80
N GLU A 560 -17.03 5.76 5.17
CA GLU A 560 -17.68 6.00 3.87
C GLU A 560 -16.71 6.08 2.67
N VAL A 561 -15.52 5.48 2.80
CA VAL A 561 -14.48 5.45 1.76
C VAL A 561 -14.44 4.08 1.09
N PRO A 562 -14.71 3.96 -0.22
CA PRO A 562 -14.79 2.67 -0.92
C PRO A 562 -13.41 2.17 -1.37
N ILE A 563 -13.25 0.84 -1.46
CA ILE A 563 -12.10 0.20 -2.11
C ILE A 563 -12.42 0.02 -3.60
N VAL A 564 -11.67 0.68 -4.48
CA VAL A 564 -11.98 0.76 -5.92
C VAL A 564 -11.13 -0.16 -6.80
N SER A 565 -10.03 -0.68 -6.27
CA SER A 565 -9.07 -1.56 -6.95
C SER A 565 -8.18 -2.24 -5.91
N GLY A 566 -7.47 -3.29 -6.29
CA GLY A 566 -6.49 -3.90 -5.39
C GLY A 566 -5.74 -5.07 -6.01
N ASN A 567 -4.90 -5.70 -5.20
CA ASN A 567 -4.06 -6.84 -5.54
C ASN A 567 -3.95 -7.78 -4.33
N VAL A 568 -3.69 -9.07 -4.57
CA VAL A 568 -3.44 -10.06 -3.50
C VAL A 568 -2.21 -10.89 -3.82
N SER A 569 -1.23 -10.84 -2.90
CA SER A 569 -0.04 -11.67 -2.89
C SER A 569 -0.16 -12.69 -1.74
N LEU A 570 -0.26 -13.97 -2.07
CA LEU A 570 -0.31 -15.07 -1.11
C LEU A 570 0.99 -15.88 -1.16
N TYR A 571 1.13 -16.89 -0.30
CA TYR A 571 2.31 -17.75 -0.22
C TYR A 571 3.61 -17.01 0.16
N ASN A 572 3.53 -15.79 0.70
CA ASN A 572 4.69 -15.03 1.16
C ASN A 572 5.25 -15.61 2.47
N GLU A 573 6.02 -16.69 2.36
CA GLU A 573 6.70 -17.33 3.46
C GLU A 573 7.97 -18.06 3.00
N THR A 574 8.81 -18.45 3.97
CA THR A 574 10.00 -19.28 3.71
C THR A 574 9.96 -20.58 4.48
N ASN A 575 10.60 -21.61 3.92
CA ASN A 575 10.60 -22.97 4.44
C ASN A 575 12.01 -23.44 4.75
N GLU A 576 12.26 -23.84 5.99
CA GLU A 576 13.51 -24.42 6.45
C GLU A 576 13.35 -25.91 6.75
N GLY A 577 14.18 -26.75 6.13
CA GLY A 577 14.08 -28.21 6.25
C GLY A 577 13.12 -28.86 5.25
N GLU A 578 13.04 -30.18 5.28
CA GLU A 578 12.28 -31.00 4.33
C GLU A 578 11.35 -31.98 5.06
N GLY A 579 10.22 -32.31 4.43
CA GLY A 579 9.25 -33.27 4.98
C GLY A 579 8.77 -32.88 6.39
N ALA A 580 8.99 -33.77 7.36
CA ALA A 580 8.51 -33.61 8.74
C ALA A 580 9.33 -32.63 9.60
N SER A 581 10.49 -32.14 9.14
CA SER A 581 11.29 -31.11 9.84
C SER A 581 11.08 -29.69 9.28
N ARG A 582 10.15 -29.52 8.33
CA ARG A 582 9.83 -28.25 7.67
C ARG A 582 9.28 -27.21 8.64
N VAL A 583 10.09 -26.22 8.97
CA VAL A 583 9.69 -25.00 9.69
C VAL A 583 9.22 -23.97 8.67
N ARG A 584 7.97 -23.53 8.78
CA ARG A 584 7.43 -22.39 8.03
C ARG A 584 7.74 -21.10 8.78
N ARG A 585 8.23 -20.09 8.07
CA ARG A 585 8.43 -18.72 8.56
C ARG A 585 7.60 -17.77 7.69
N PRO A 586 6.38 -17.41 8.12
CA PRO A 586 5.56 -16.43 7.42
C PRO A 586 6.08 -15.01 7.63
N ILE A 587 5.76 -14.11 6.70
CA ILE A 587 5.81 -12.66 6.93
C ILE A 587 4.81 -12.25 8.01
N LEU A 588 4.94 -11.05 8.57
CA LEU A 588 3.80 -10.38 9.21
C LEU A 588 2.68 -10.14 8.17
N PRO A 589 1.41 -10.38 8.51
CA PRO A 589 0.26 -10.10 7.63
C PRO A 589 0.23 -8.61 7.28
N THR A 590 0.37 -8.28 6.00
CA THR A 590 0.56 -6.89 5.54
C THR A 590 -0.51 -6.52 4.48
N PRO A 591 -1.76 -6.24 4.91
CA PRO A 591 -2.79 -5.64 4.06
C PRO A 591 -2.52 -4.14 3.84
N SER A 592 -1.47 -3.81 3.08
CA SER A 592 -1.12 -2.43 2.73
C SER A 592 -2.29 -1.72 2.05
N VAL A 593 -2.61 -0.49 2.46
CA VAL A 593 -3.67 0.31 1.84
C VAL A 593 -3.14 1.68 1.43
N ALA A 594 -3.40 2.07 0.18
CA ALA A 594 -3.09 3.39 -0.36
C ALA A 594 -4.39 4.13 -0.65
N ALA A 595 -4.46 5.42 -0.29
CA ALA A 595 -5.67 6.22 -0.43
C ALA A 595 -5.44 7.49 -1.23
N VAL A 596 -6.45 7.87 -2.02
CA VAL A 596 -6.50 9.15 -2.73
C VAL A 596 -7.46 10.09 -2.00
N GLY A 597 -7.00 11.31 -1.74
CA GLY A 597 -7.79 12.40 -1.19
C GLY A 597 -7.98 13.55 -2.18
N LEU A 598 -9.08 14.30 -2.05
CA LEU A 598 -9.39 15.49 -2.84
C LEU A 598 -9.47 16.74 -1.94
N LEU A 599 -8.66 17.74 -2.24
CA LEU A 599 -8.78 19.07 -1.63
C LEU A 599 -9.80 19.91 -2.43
N GLN A 600 -10.53 20.80 -1.76
CA GLN A 600 -11.45 21.72 -2.45
C GLN A 600 -10.70 22.91 -3.05
N LYS A 601 -9.62 23.38 -2.40
CA LYS A 601 -8.76 24.49 -2.82
C LYS A 601 -7.31 24.24 -2.40
N GLU A 602 -6.37 24.85 -3.11
CA GLU A 602 -4.95 24.93 -2.72
C GLU A 602 -4.77 25.53 -1.31
N THR A 603 -5.66 26.45 -0.90
CA THR A 603 -5.62 27.09 0.42
C THR A 603 -5.95 26.17 1.58
N ASP A 604 -6.46 24.97 1.30
CA ASP A 604 -6.88 24.00 2.31
C ASP A 604 -5.72 23.06 2.69
N VAL A 605 -4.56 23.15 1.98
CA VAL A 605 -3.36 22.36 2.23
C VAL A 605 -2.78 22.65 3.62
N VAL A 606 -2.54 21.58 4.39
CA VAL A 606 -1.87 21.59 5.69
C VAL A 606 -0.70 20.58 5.68
N THR A 607 0.24 20.69 6.62
CA THR A 607 1.44 19.85 6.74
C THR A 607 1.87 19.70 8.20
N GLN A 608 2.59 18.63 8.58
CA GLN A 608 2.92 18.32 9.99
C GLN A 608 3.69 19.41 10.77
N TRP A 609 4.76 19.97 10.20
CA TRP A 609 5.70 20.84 10.91
C TRP A 609 5.10 22.14 11.46
N PHE A 610 5.55 22.53 12.66
CA PHE A 610 5.16 23.76 13.33
C PHE A 610 5.42 25.01 12.49
N ALA A 611 4.52 25.99 12.60
CA ALA A 611 4.40 27.10 11.65
C ALA A 611 4.67 28.50 12.24
N GLY A 612 5.14 28.60 13.49
CA GLY A 612 5.52 29.85 14.13
C GLY A 612 5.74 29.76 15.64
N GLU A 613 6.42 30.77 16.20
CA GLU A 613 6.46 31.00 17.65
C GLU A 613 5.11 31.53 18.17
N GLY A 614 4.75 31.18 19.41
CA GLY A 614 3.48 31.58 20.04
C GLY A 614 2.28 30.73 19.63
N ASP A 615 2.51 29.69 18.84
CA ASP A 615 1.50 28.75 18.38
C ASP A 615 0.97 27.87 19.52
N VAL A 616 -0.35 27.70 19.58
CA VAL A 616 -1.00 26.78 20.53
C VAL A 616 -1.03 25.40 19.90
N VAL A 617 -0.50 24.41 20.62
CA VAL A 617 -0.56 22.99 20.28
C VAL A 617 -1.75 22.37 20.99
N PHE A 618 -2.67 21.75 20.24
CA PHE A 618 -3.72 20.91 20.79
C PHE A 618 -3.32 19.42 20.76
N LEU A 619 -3.81 18.70 21.76
CA LEU A 619 -3.94 17.25 21.78
C LEU A 619 -5.45 17.00 21.72
N LEU A 620 -5.96 16.64 20.55
CA LEU A 620 -7.29 16.04 20.47
C LEU A 620 -7.21 14.58 20.99
N GLY A 621 -8.32 13.95 21.36
CA GLY A 621 -8.30 12.54 21.76
C GLY A 621 -8.09 12.31 23.25
N THR A 622 -6.85 12.09 23.70
CA THR A 622 -6.53 11.32 24.93
C THR A 622 -6.42 12.03 26.29
N ASP A 623 -6.53 11.19 27.32
CA ASP A 623 -5.49 11.06 28.34
C ASP A 623 -4.54 9.89 27.94
N ALA A 624 -3.25 10.14 27.68
CA ALA A 624 -2.34 9.18 27.00
C ALA A 624 -2.04 7.87 27.78
N GLY A 625 -2.74 7.62 28.88
CA GLY A 625 -2.58 6.47 29.76
C GLY A 625 -3.29 5.18 29.36
N GLU A 626 -4.26 5.22 28.45
CA GLU A 626 -4.86 3.99 27.90
C GLU A 626 -4.14 3.52 26.62
N ALA A 627 -3.06 4.20 26.22
CA ALA A 627 -2.27 3.83 25.06
C ALA A 627 -1.42 2.58 25.35
N GLY A 628 -1.87 1.43 24.84
CA GLY A 628 -1.17 0.17 24.97
C GLY A 628 0.18 0.18 24.27
N LEU A 629 1.18 -0.47 24.88
CA LEU A 629 2.47 -0.75 24.27
C LEU A 629 2.45 -2.07 23.46
N GLY A 630 1.30 -2.74 23.35
CA GLY A 630 1.17 -3.99 22.61
C GLY A 630 1.38 -3.79 21.11
N GLY A 631 2.46 -4.36 20.57
CA GLY A 631 2.86 -4.21 19.17
C GLY A 631 3.57 -2.90 18.82
N SER A 632 3.92 -2.05 19.80
CA SER A 632 4.54 -0.75 19.50
C SER A 632 6.05 -0.82 19.19
N GLU A 633 6.58 0.20 18.51
CA GLU A 633 8.02 0.40 18.33
C GLU A 633 8.75 0.45 19.68
N TYR A 634 8.14 1.03 20.71
CA TYR A 634 8.71 1.01 22.06
C TYR A 634 8.76 -0.41 22.66
N GLN A 635 7.72 -1.24 22.48
CA GLN A 635 7.79 -2.66 22.86
C GLN A 635 8.86 -3.40 22.06
N SER A 636 8.95 -3.18 20.75
CA SER A 636 9.96 -3.77 19.88
C SER A 636 11.37 -3.42 20.38
N LEU A 637 11.66 -2.13 20.53
CA LEU A 637 12.93 -1.57 21.01
C LEU A 637 13.34 -2.09 22.40
N LYS A 638 12.38 -2.24 23.33
CA LYS A 638 12.66 -2.62 24.73
C LYS A 638 12.68 -4.12 25.00
N SER A 639 12.00 -4.94 24.19
CA SER A 639 11.80 -6.36 24.48
C SER A 639 12.24 -7.32 23.37
N GLY A 640 12.39 -6.83 22.13
CA GLY A 640 12.67 -7.65 20.95
C GLY A 640 11.56 -8.68 20.65
N LYS A 641 10.32 -8.43 21.10
CA LYS A 641 9.20 -9.39 21.05
C LYS A 641 7.89 -8.68 20.75
N LEU A 642 7.06 -9.32 19.93
CA LEU A 642 5.68 -8.93 19.68
C LEU A 642 4.74 -9.62 20.67
N GLY A 643 3.84 -8.89 21.32
CA GLY A 643 2.82 -9.50 22.18
C GLY A 643 1.91 -8.52 22.93
N GLY A 644 0.91 -9.08 23.61
CA GLY A 644 -0.18 -8.33 24.23
C GLY A 644 -1.32 -7.98 23.26
N PRO A 645 -2.28 -7.14 23.68
CA PRO A 645 -3.38 -6.72 22.84
C PRO A 645 -2.93 -5.72 21.77
N ALA A 646 -3.39 -5.90 20.54
CA ALA A 646 -3.34 -4.84 19.52
C ALA A 646 -4.12 -3.59 19.98
N PRO A 647 -3.76 -2.38 19.50
CA PRO A 647 -4.64 -1.22 19.55
C PRO A 647 -6.03 -1.53 18.98
N ARG A 648 -7.07 -0.93 19.57
CA ARG A 648 -8.47 -1.06 19.14
C ARG A 648 -9.04 0.29 18.78
N ILE A 649 -9.97 0.34 17.83
CA ILE A 649 -10.38 1.60 17.22
C ILE A 649 -11.91 1.85 17.24
N ASP A 650 -12.33 2.98 17.82
CA ASP A 650 -13.71 3.48 17.74
C ASP A 650 -13.91 4.19 16.38
N LEU A 651 -14.21 3.42 15.33
CA LEU A 651 -14.42 3.93 13.98
C LEU A 651 -15.50 5.02 13.89
N ASP A 652 -16.50 4.95 14.76
CA ASP A 652 -17.59 5.92 14.82
C ASP A 652 -17.09 7.27 15.36
N ALA A 653 -16.12 7.26 16.30
CA ALA A 653 -15.40 8.46 16.71
C ALA A 653 -14.29 8.90 15.73
N GLU A 654 -13.65 8.00 14.98
CA GLU A 654 -12.62 8.34 13.96
C GLU A 654 -13.25 9.22 12.89
N LYS A 655 -14.39 8.80 12.35
CA LYS A 655 -15.21 9.59 11.43
C LYS A 655 -15.51 11.00 11.94
N LYS A 656 -15.75 11.15 13.24
CA LYS A 656 -16.03 12.43 13.90
C LYS A 656 -14.78 13.28 14.06
N LEU A 657 -13.60 12.69 14.32
CA LEU A 657 -12.33 13.43 14.24
C LEU A 657 -12.06 13.84 12.80
N GLN A 658 -12.00 12.90 11.86
CA GLN A 658 -11.54 13.17 10.49
C GLN A 658 -12.36 14.27 9.84
N LYS A 659 -13.69 14.28 10.06
CA LYS A 659 -14.54 15.39 9.66
C LYS A 659 -14.22 16.71 10.38
N LEU A 660 -13.94 16.70 11.69
CA LEU A 660 -13.52 17.90 12.43
C LEU A 660 -12.18 18.45 11.90
N VAL A 661 -11.18 17.59 11.64
CA VAL A 661 -9.88 17.97 11.07
C VAL A 661 -10.08 18.65 9.71
N LEU A 662 -10.84 18.00 8.82
CA LEU A 662 -11.12 18.46 7.47
C LEU A 662 -11.93 19.77 7.45
N ASP A 663 -12.93 19.91 8.33
CA ASP A 663 -13.70 21.15 8.48
C ASP A 663 -12.83 22.31 9.04
N LEU A 664 -11.86 22.03 9.92
CA LEU A 664 -10.89 23.02 10.41
C LEU A 664 -9.87 23.43 9.32
N ALA A 665 -9.38 22.47 8.51
CA ALA A 665 -8.49 22.72 7.38
C ALA A 665 -9.16 23.64 6.34
N ARG A 666 -10.36 23.26 5.89
CA ARG A 666 -11.21 24.04 4.96
C ARG A 666 -11.62 25.40 5.53
N GLY A 667 -11.72 25.53 6.85
CA GLY A 667 -11.91 26.79 7.55
C GLY A 667 -10.67 27.69 7.64
N GLN A 668 -9.50 27.22 7.17
CA GLN A 668 -8.18 27.84 7.39
C GLN A 668 -7.85 28.09 8.87
N LEU A 669 -8.42 27.25 9.75
CA LEU A 669 -8.21 27.24 11.20
C LEU A 669 -7.07 26.32 11.63
N LEU A 670 -6.35 25.74 10.66
CA LEU A 670 -5.09 25.02 10.83
C LEU A 670 -3.98 25.78 10.10
N ALA A 671 -2.74 25.67 10.59
CA ALA A 671 -1.52 25.96 9.81
C ALA A 671 -0.47 24.84 9.91
N SER A 672 -0.66 23.92 10.86
CA SER A 672 -0.03 22.61 10.93
C SER A 672 -1.08 21.61 11.42
N ALA A 673 -0.87 20.34 11.07
CA ALA A 673 -1.67 19.20 11.43
C ALA A 673 -0.81 17.95 11.24
N HIS A 674 -0.70 17.14 12.29
CA HIS A 674 -0.01 15.86 12.26
C HIS A 674 -0.84 14.81 13.00
N ASP A 675 -0.78 13.60 12.47
CA ASP A 675 -1.24 12.33 13.03
C ASP A 675 -0.37 11.88 14.24
N VAL A 676 -0.71 10.75 14.89
CA VAL A 676 0.20 9.99 15.77
C VAL A 676 0.06 8.49 15.52
N ALA A 677 1.12 7.91 14.95
CA ALA A 677 1.26 6.49 14.62
C ALA A 677 2.52 5.87 15.29
N ASP A 678 3.35 5.14 14.52
CA ASP A 678 4.58 4.46 14.97
C ASP A 678 5.46 5.39 15.85
N GLY A 679 5.88 4.89 17.02
CA GLY A 679 6.67 5.64 18.01
C GLY A 679 5.89 6.58 18.94
N GLY A 680 4.60 6.85 18.66
CA GLY A 680 3.68 7.56 19.57
C GLY A 680 3.91 9.08 19.71
N LEU A 681 3.21 9.67 20.69
CA LEU A 681 3.08 11.12 20.86
C LEU A 681 4.42 11.89 20.91
N ALA A 682 5.45 11.30 21.54
CA ALA A 682 6.76 11.95 21.66
C ALA A 682 7.52 12.00 20.32
N VAL A 683 7.36 10.99 19.47
CA VAL A 683 7.93 10.95 18.12
C VAL A 683 7.24 11.98 17.23
N ALA A 684 5.91 11.96 17.14
CA ALA A 684 5.15 12.92 16.34
C ALA A 684 5.42 14.40 16.72
N ILE A 685 5.58 14.71 18.02
CA ILE A 685 5.98 16.05 18.45
C ILE A 685 7.42 16.38 18.02
N ALA A 686 8.34 15.41 18.06
CA ALA A 686 9.71 15.61 17.60
C ALA A 686 9.76 15.81 16.07
N GLU A 687 8.95 15.09 15.30
CA GLU A 687 8.83 15.29 13.85
C GLU A 687 8.27 16.68 13.54
N CYS A 688 7.16 17.08 14.18
CA CYS A 688 6.61 18.44 14.08
C CYS A 688 7.65 19.54 14.34
N CYS A 689 8.64 19.27 15.21
CA CYS A 689 9.76 20.19 15.48
C CYS A 689 10.85 20.17 14.41
N ALA A 690 11.19 18.99 13.86
CA ALA A 690 12.48 18.72 13.24
C ALA A 690 12.47 18.32 11.76
N THR A 691 11.36 17.80 11.22
CA THR A 691 11.29 17.34 9.81
C THR A 691 11.04 18.46 8.80
N ALA A 692 10.80 19.69 9.28
CA ALA A 692 10.53 20.88 8.47
C ALA A 692 11.54 21.04 7.29
N PRO A 693 11.06 21.19 6.04
CA PRO A 693 11.93 21.40 4.89
C PRO A 693 12.85 22.60 5.11
N GLY A 694 14.14 22.50 4.76
CA GLY A 694 15.16 23.52 5.07
C GLY A 694 14.97 24.92 4.44
N SER A 695 13.87 25.14 3.72
CA SER A 695 13.36 26.45 3.29
C SER A 695 12.42 27.11 4.32
N LYS A 696 12.05 26.41 5.40
CA LYS A 696 11.28 26.88 6.56
C LYS A 696 12.15 26.87 7.82
N PRO A 697 11.92 27.77 8.79
CA PRO A 697 12.49 27.64 10.13
C PRO A 697 11.88 26.43 10.87
N ALA A 698 12.70 25.74 11.66
CA ALA A 698 12.28 24.75 12.64
C ALA A 698 11.89 25.43 13.97
N PHE A 699 10.90 24.88 14.68
CA PHE A 699 10.45 25.42 15.98
C PHE A 699 10.33 24.29 17.01
N GLY A 700 10.83 24.51 18.22
CA GLY A 700 10.62 23.59 19.35
C GLY A 700 9.28 23.85 20.06
N ALA A 701 8.64 22.78 20.55
CA ALA A 701 7.41 22.88 21.34
C ALA A 701 7.66 22.83 22.85
N LYS A 702 6.73 23.41 23.62
CA LYS A 702 6.62 23.20 25.08
C LYS A 702 5.19 22.78 25.42
N VAL A 703 4.96 21.46 25.46
CA VAL A 703 3.67 20.86 25.79
C VAL A 703 3.55 20.53 27.28
N THR A 704 2.36 20.13 27.71
CA THR A 704 2.12 19.40 28.96
C THR A 704 1.30 18.18 28.62
N VAL A 705 1.92 17.00 28.69
CA VAL A 705 1.26 15.72 28.36
C VAL A 705 0.35 15.30 29.52
N PRO A 706 -0.87 14.77 29.28
CA PRO A 706 -1.71 14.19 30.33
C PRO A 706 -0.98 13.05 31.05
N ALA A 707 -1.14 12.96 32.37
CA ALA A 707 -0.55 11.87 33.14
C ALA A 707 -1.32 10.56 32.87
N GLY A 708 -0.66 9.62 32.19
CA GLY A 708 -1.22 8.31 31.89
C GLY A 708 -0.94 7.24 32.95
N ALA A 709 -1.24 5.97 32.62
CA ALA A 709 -0.96 4.81 33.46
C ALA A 709 0.55 4.59 33.67
N SER A 710 1.37 5.01 32.70
CA SER A 710 2.84 4.96 32.76
C SER A 710 3.45 6.07 31.89
N VAL A 711 4.73 6.39 32.07
CA VAL A 711 5.44 7.40 31.27
C VAL A 711 5.70 6.85 29.87
N ALA A 712 6.12 5.58 29.77
CA ALA A 712 6.29 4.88 28.50
C ALA A 712 4.99 4.88 27.66
N ALA A 713 3.85 4.49 28.27
CA ALA A 713 2.55 4.53 27.61
C ALA A 713 2.16 5.96 27.16
N SER A 714 2.38 6.95 28.04
CA SER A 714 2.00 8.36 27.78
C SER A 714 2.78 9.02 26.63
N LEU A 715 3.93 8.47 26.26
CA LEU A 715 4.85 9.07 25.29
C LEU A 715 5.02 8.22 24.02
N PHE A 716 4.96 6.89 24.15
CA PHE A 716 5.33 5.94 23.09
C PHE A 716 4.28 4.81 22.87
N GLY A 717 3.07 4.97 23.40
CA GLY A 717 1.93 4.12 23.06
C GLY A 717 1.29 4.53 21.74
N GLU A 718 1.03 3.56 20.87
CA GLU A 718 0.60 3.75 19.47
C GLU A 718 -0.91 3.46 19.30
N ALA A 719 -1.71 3.91 20.27
CA ALA A 719 -3.14 3.66 20.28
C ALA A 719 -3.93 4.83 19.64
N PRO A 720 -5.13 4.58 19.09
CA PRO A 720 -6.06 5.64 18.72
C PRO A 720 -6.68 6.25 19.98
N LEU A 721 -6.65 7.57 20.11
CA LEU A 721 -6.60 8.20 21.43
C LEU A 721 -7.94 8.81 21.94
N VAL A 722 -8.39 8.46 23.16
CA VAL A 722 -9.66 8.93 23.81
C VAL A 722 -9.56 9.25 25.31
N SER A 723 -10.12 10.39 25.75
CA SER A 723 -10.72 10.60 27.10
C SER A 723 -11.49 11.94 27.21
N SER A 724 -12.23 12.13 28.31
CA SER A 724 -12.67 13.46 28.80
C SER A 724 -13.01 13.40 30.30
N SER A 725 -12.65 14.44 31.09
CA SER A 725 -12.81 14.41 32.56
C SER A 725 -13.53 15.65 33.16
N ARG A 726 -13.91 15.54 34.45
CA ARG A 726 -14.84 16.47 35.13
C ARG A 726 -14.13 17.58 35.91
N PHE A 727 -14.76 18.76 35.93
CA PHE A 727 -14.26 19.94 36.65
C PHE A 727 -14.58 19.89 38.15
N ALA A 728 -13.57 20.02 39.01
CA ALA A 728 -13.76 20.40 40.41
C ALA A 728 -14.05 21.91 40.51
N ARG A 729 -15.16 22.30 41.16
CA ARG A 729 -15.47 23.72 41.41
C ARG A 729 -14.50 24.31 42.45
N ARG A 730 -13.76 25.36 42.08
CA ARG A 730 -13.24 26.34 43.05
C ARG A 730 -13.62 27.77 42.65
N THR A 731 -14.80 28.19 43.09
CA THR A 731 -15.37 29.51 42.77
C THR A 731 -14.64 30.64 43.51
N ALA A 732 -13.89 31.47 42.78
CA ALA A 732 -13.45 32.77 43.28
C ALA A 732 -14.67 33.72 43.39
N ARG A 733 -15.19 33.92 44.60
CA ARG A 733 -16.40 34.73 44.84
C ARG A 733 -16.01 36.20 45.06
N ARG A 734 -16.46 37.10 44.16
CA ARG A 734 -16.34 38.56 44.39
C ARG A 734 -17.30 39.03 45.51
N SER A 735 -16.84 40.07 46.19
CA SER A 735 -17.48 40.87 47.26
C SER A 735 -19.02 40.91 47.38
N LYS A 736 -19.53 40.91 48.62
CA LYS A 736 -20.28 42.06 49.19
C LYS A 736 -20.46 41.99 50.73
N SER A 737 -20.33 43.18 51.36
CA SER A 737 -20.93 43.67 52.62
C SER A 737 -20.73 42.99 54.00
N ARG A 738 -20.16 43.81 54.92
CA ARG A 738 -20.45 44.02 56.37
C ARG A 738 -19.90 43.05 57.47
N GLN A 739 -19.39 43.70 58.55
CA GLN A 739 -19.12 43.22 59.93
C GLN A 739 -18.05 42.10 60.07
N ARG A 740 -17.01 42.16 60.94
CA ARG A 740 -16.73 42.90 62.20
C ARG A 740 -15.22 43.29 62.32
N ARG A 741 -14.81 43.89 63.46
CA ARG A 741 -13.42 44.36 63.77
C ARG A 741 -12.54 43.28 64.45
N ARG A 742 -11.21 43.55 64.44
CA ARG A 742 -10.03 42.90 65.08
C ARG A 742 -9.24 42.01 64.09
N ALA A 743 -7.92 42.06 63.87
CA ALA A 743 -6.73 42.83 64.30
C ALA A 743 -5.61 41.89 64.80
N PHE A 744 -4.50 41.82 64.04
CA PHE A 744 -3.07 41.52 64.34
C PHE A 744 -2.40 41.32 62.93
N ARG A 745 -1.26 41.94 62.58
CA ARG A 745 0.16 41.55 62.82
C ARG A 745 0.48 40.09 62.41
N SER A 746 1.54 39.78 61.63
CA SER A 746 2.74 40.57 61.20
C SER A 746 3.42 39.98 59.93
N SER A 747 4.59 40.53 59.54
CA SER A 747 5.72 39.87 58.81
C SER A 747 5.43 39.21 57.43
N SER A 748 5.85 39.79 56.30
CA SER A 748 7.19 39.71 55.64
C SER A 748 7.50 38.34 54.99
N SER A 749 8.20 38.22 53.86
CA SER A 749 9.01 39.18 53.09
C SER A 749 8.82 39.01 51.57
N ALA A 750 9.50 39.84 50.76
CA ALA A 750 9.47 39.76 49.30
C ALA A 750 10.88 39.56 48.72
N ALA A 751 10.97 38.84 47.59
CA ALA A 751 12.16 38.82 46.73
C ALA A 751 11.74 38.70 45.25
N ARG A 752 12.35 39.53 44.40
CA ARG A 752 12.36 39.41 42.93
C ARG A 752 13.81 39.34 42.49
N ALA A 753 14.16 38.42 41.60
CA ALA A 753 15.26 38.55 40.66
C ALA A 753 15.04 37.59 39.48
N ALA A 754 15.56 37.93 38.30
CA ALA A 754 15.55 37.08 37.11
C ALA A 754 16.69 37.48 36.17
N THR A 755 17.27 36.51 35.46
CA THR A 755 18.25 36.75 34.37
C THR A 755 18.29 35.57 33.38
N ARG A 756 18.67 35.86 32.13
CA ARG A 756 19.12 34.90 31.09
C ARG A 756 20.56 34.43 31.44
N SER A 757 21.32 33.59 30.72
CA SER A 757 21.38 33.05 29.32
C SER A 757 22.51 31.96 29.30
N PRO A 758 22.98 31.38 28.17
CA PRO A 758 22.38 31.07 26.86
C PRO A 758 22.60 29.58 26.45
N SER A 759 22.50 29.26 25.16
CA SER A 759 22.76 27.94 24.52
C SER A 759 24.25 27.63 24.28
N PRO A 760 24.65 26.33 24.19
CA PRO A 760 25.87 25.88 23.53
C PRO A 760 25.64 25.51 22.04
N SER A 761 26.69 25.57 21.23
CA SER A 761 26.69 25.21 19.79
C SER A 761 27.67 24.08 19.46
N ALA A 762 27.48 23.45 18.29
CA ALA A 762 28.14 22.23 17.83
C ALA A 762 29.69 22.17 17.91
N LEU A 763 30.21 20.95 18.10
CA LEU A 763 31.60 20.56 17.85
C LEU A 763 31.68 19.10 17.36
N THR A 764 32.52 18.85 16.35
CA THR A 764 32.86 17.52 15.77
C THR A 764 34.19 17.64 15.00
N PRO A 765 34.90 16.54 14.67
CA PRO A 765 35.21 15.36 15.48
C PRO A 765 36.73 15.07 15.49
N SER A 766 37.19 14.05 16.25
CA SER A 766 38.61 13.61 16.22
C SER A 766 38.75 12.07 16.25
N THR A 767 39.71 11.53 15.49
CA THR A 767 39.85 10.09 15.21
C THR A 767 41.02 9.41 15.93
N SER A 768 40.85 8.22 16.53
CA SER A 768 41.97 7.25 16.73
C SER A 768 41.56 5.82 17.12
N ARG A 769 41.74 4.88 16.15
CA ARG A 769 42.18 3.47 16.20
C ARG A 769 42.22 2.64 17.53
N CYS A 770 41.78 1.38 17.40
CA CYS A 770 42.12 0.18 18.21
C CYS A 770 43.61 -0.27 17.99
N PRO A 771 44.18 -1.41 18.51
CA PRO A 771 43.61 -2.66 19.11
C PRO A 771 44.46 -3.17 20.33
N PRO A 772 44.72 -4.49 20.65
CA PRO A 772 44.08 -5.80 20.33
C PRO A 772 43.86 -6.81 21.50
N PHE A 773 43.06 -7.85 21.24
CA PHE A 773 43.07 -9.25 21.74
C PHE A 773 43.60 -9.70 23.12
N ALA A 774 42.80 -10.55 23.80
CA ALA A 774 43.28 -11.75 24.53
C ALA A 774 42.19 -12.87 24.59
N LYS A 775 42.60 -14.14 24.74
CA LYS A 775 41.71 -15.33 24.83
C LYS A 775 41.77 -15.99 26.22
N ARG A 776 40.71 -16.70 26.64
CA ARG A 776 40.79 -18.00 27.37
C ARG A 776 39.45 -18.76 27.34
N ALA A 777 39.47 -20.05 27.69
CA ALA A 777 38.36 -21.00 27.51
C ALA A 777 38.41 -22.14 28.55
N SER A 778 37.38 -23.01 28.55
CA SER A 778 37.21 -24.24 29.36
C SER A 778 36.90 -24.01 30.87
N ALA A 779 36.29 -24.95 31.63
CA ALA A 779 35.96 -26.35 31.32
C ALA A 779 34.71 -26.89 32.09
N VAL A 780 34.01 -27.84 31.45
CA VAL A 780 33.43 -29.11 31.96
C VAL A 780 32.87 -29.20 33.40
N SER A 781 31.57 -29.51 33.53
CA SER A 781 31.01 -30.71 34.23
C SER A 781 29.48 -30.59 34.43
N SER A 782 28.74 -31.61 34.89
CA SER A 782 28.42 -32.93 34.29
C SER A 782 27.33 -33.63 35.14
N ARG A 783 26.56 -34.59 34.58
CA ARG A 783 25.56 -35.48 35.25
C ARG A 783 24.21 -34.84 35.63
N SER A 784 23.09 -35.57 35.75
CA SER A 784 22.62 -36.82 35.10
C SER A 784 21.12 -37.09 35.41
N SER A 785 20.47 -37.95 34.61
CA SER A 785 19.38 -38.89 35.00
C SER A 785 18.12 -38.37 35.75
N ALA A 786 17.01 -38.13 35.01
CA ALA A 786 15.86 -39.06 34.79
C ALA A 786 15.25 -39.88 35.98
N PRO A 787 14.01 -40.44 35.91
CA PRO A 787 12.90 -40.31 34.92
C PRO A 787 11.47 -40.19 35.56
N GLU A 788 10.42 -40.42 34.75
CA GLU A 788 9.11 -41.04 35.12
C GLU A 788 8.07 -40.17 35.90
N ARG A 789 6.75 -40.19 35.65
CA ARG A 789 5.85 -41.22 35.06
C ARG A 789 4.71 -40.66 34.18
N GLN A 790 4.14 -41.55 33.37
CA GLN A 790 2.84 -41.37 32.68
C GLN A 790 1.66 -41.44 33.66
N ARG A 791 0.51 -40.88 33.28
CA ARG A 791 -0.78 -41.60 33.33
C ARG A 791 -1.80 -41.04 32.36
N GLU A 792 -2.65 -41.92 31.86
CA GLU A 792 -3.64 -41.68 30.81
C GLU A 792 -5.04 -41.37 31.39
N GLY A 793 -5.94 -40.89 30.52
CA GLY A 793 -7.32 -41.39 30.50
C GLY A 793 -8.44 -40.38 30.76
N GLY A 794 -9.58 -40.61 30.10
CA GLY A 794 -10.89 -40.14 30.56
C GLY A 794 -11.53 -38.99 29.79
N ALA A 795 -11.94 -39.21 28.54
CA ALA A 795 -12.89 -38.31 27.88
C ALA A 795 -14.32 -38.45 28.47
N ARG A 796 -15.09 -37.36 28.54
CA ARG A 796 -16.57 -37.40 28.54
C ARG A 796 -17.20 -36.10 28.05
N GLN A 797 -18.43 -36.21 27.56
CA GLN A 797 -19.09 -35.19 26.73
C GLN A 797 -19.96 -34.21 27.54
N ALA A 798 -20.08 -33.00 26.98
CA ALA A 798 -21.29 -32.16 26.92
C ALA A 798 -22.08 -31.81 28.19
N ARG A 799 -22.27 -30.49 28.39
CA ARG A 799 -23.61 -29.89 28.41
C ARG A 799 -23.58 -28.42 28.02
N GLN A 800 -24.66 -27.96 27.39
CA GLN A 800 -24.89 -26.55 27.07
C GLN A 800 -25.20 -25.77 28.36
N THR A 801 -24.57 -24.61 28.55
CA THR A 801 -25.12 -23.52 29.35
C THR A 801 -24.73 -22.18 28.72
N SER A 802 -25.69 -21.47 28.14
CA SER A 802 -25.56 -20.03 27.88
C SER A 802 -25.97 -19.28 29.13
N PRO A 803 -25.24 -18.22 29.52
CA PRO A 803 -25.88 -17.10 30.19
C PRO A 803 -25.42 -15.74 29.66
N GLY A 804 -26.39 -14.82 29.52
CA GLY A 804 -26.20 -13.39 29.78
C GLY A 804 -25.22 -12.60 28.90
N ARG A 805 -25.71 -12.10 27.75
CA ARG A 805 -25.22 -10.81 27.22
C ARG A 805 -25.68 -9.69 28.17
N SER A 806 -24.86 -9.33 29.16
CA SER A 806 -24.99 -8.06 29.87
C SER A 806 -24.45 -6.94 29.00
N ILE A 807 -25.33 -6.30 28.23
CA ILE A 807 -24.98 -5.10 27.45
C ILE A 807 -24.80 -3.94 28.43
N GLY A 808 -23.57 -3.75 28.92
CA GLY A 808 -23.18 -2.54 29.61
C GLY A 808 -23.19 -1.33 28.66
N PRO A 809 -23.51 -0.11 29.13
CA PRO A 809 -23.48 1.08 28.29
C PRO A 809 -22.04 1.41 27.90
N GLY A 810 -21.69 1.20 26.63
CA GLY A 810 -20.36 1.53 26.09
C GLY A 810 -20.12 3.03 26.08
N ASN A 811 -19.07 3.48 26.76
CA ASN A 811 -18.67 4.89 26.82
C ASN A 811 -17.50 5.14 25.84
N GLY A 812 -17.80 5.37 24.56
CA GLY A 812 -16.80 5.68 23.51
C GLY A 812 -16.57 7.19 23.26
N ARG A 813 -15.44 7.50 22.61
CA ARG A 813 -14.92 8.79 22.03
C ARG A 813 -13.54 8.51 21.40
N ALA A 814 -12.89 9.51 20.77
CA ALA A 814 -11.46 9.66 20.38
C ALA A 814 -11.32 10.94 19.47
N PHE A 815 -10.28 11.37 18.73
CA PHE A 815 -8.91 10.91 18.33
C PHE A 815 -7.93 12.15 18.32
N LEU A 816 -6.63 12.00 18.02
CA LEU A 816 -5.58 13.06 18.08
C LEU A 816 -5.29 13.81 16.76
N LEU A 817 -4.93 15.10 16.89
CA LEU A 817 -4.44 16.04 15.87
C LEU A 817 -3.61 17.17 16.52
N VAL A 818 -2.40 17.47 16.03
CA VAL A 818 -1.59 18.63 16.48
C VAL A 818 -1.90 19.89 15.66
N ALA A 819 -2.85 20.70 16.11
CA ALA A 819 -3.43 21.83 15.37
C ALA A 819 -3.00 23.23 15.87
N ARG A 820 -2.61 24.14 14.96
CA ARG A 820 -2.47 25.60 15.21
C ARG A 820 -3.58 26.42 14.56
N ILE A 821 -4.29 27.22 15.35
CA ILE A 821 -5.25 28.23 14.87
C ILE A 821 -4.53 29.54 14.51
N ARG A 822 -4.79 30.10 13.33
CA ARG A 822 -4.20 31.37 12.86
C ARG A 822 -4.65 32.58 13.71
N SER A 823 -3.73 33.17 14.45
CA SER A 823 -3.90 34.40 15.24
C SER A 823 -3.75 35.69 14.40
N GLY A 824 -4.51 35.82 13.31
CA GLY A 824 -4.57 37.07 12.54
C GLY A 824 -5.24 36.96 11.17
N LEU A 825 -5.99 38.01 10.79
CA LEU A 825 -6.47 38.24 9.42
C LEU A 825 -5.61 39.32 8.74
N PRO A 826 -5.48 39.33 7.40
CA PRO A 826 -4.51 40.19 6.71
C PRO A 826 -4.88 41.69 6.76
N GLY A 827 -3.89 42.58 6.96
CA GLY A 827 -4.14 44.05 6.92
C GLY A 827 -3.04 45.00 7.39
N SER A 828 -1.78 44.56 7.59
CA SER A 828 -0.77 45.28 8.38
C SER A 828 -0.04 46.47 7.71
N ARG A 829 -0.48 46.96 6.55
CA ARG A 829 0.12 48.15 5.88
C ARG A 829 -0.65 49.47 6.03
N ALA A 830 -1.84 49.48 6.62
CA ALA A 830 -2.65 50.69 6.83
C ALA A 830 -2.45 51.39 8.20
N ILE A 831 -1.46 50.97 9.00
CA ILE A 831 -1.46 51.18 10.46
C ILE A 831 -0.62 52.38 10.93
N GLN A 832 0.28 52.93 10.10
CA GLN A 832 1.22 53.99 10.50
C GLN A 832 0.61 55.42 10.63
N SER A 833 -0.68 55.61 10.33
CA SER A 833 -1.34 56.93 10.32
C SER A 833 -2.48 57.11 11.36
N ALA A 834 -2.72 56.14 12.24
CA ALA A 834 -3.88 56.15 13.16
C ALA A 834 -3.60 56.86 14.51
N PRO A 835 -4.53 57.72 15.02
CA PRO A 835 -4.36 58.42 16.31
C PRO A 835 -4.35 57.54 17.57
N SER A 836 -3.89 58.12 18.68
CA SER A 836 -3.57 57.46 19.96
C SER A 836 -4.68 56.57 20.56
N HIS A 837 -5.97 56.91 20.39
CA HIS A 837 -7.09 56.11 20.89
C HIS A 837 -7.14 54.68 20.30
N ALA A 838 -6.58 54.46 19.10
CA ALA A 838 -6.47 53.13 18.51
C ALA A 838 -5.65 52.15 19.37
N ARG A 839 -4.72 52.64 20.21
CA ARG A 839 -3.88 51.79 21.08
C ARG A 839 -4.68 51.06 22.16
N GLN A 840 -5.83 51.60 22.59
CA GLN A 840 -6.72 50.92 23.54
C GLN A 840 -7.51 49.76 22.91
N ALA A 841 -7.58 49.67 21.57
CA ALA A 841 -8.27 48.58 20.90
C ALA A 841 -7.50 47.25 20.97
N LEU A 842 -6.19 47.26 21.17
CA LEU A 842 -5.34 46.04 21.23
C LEU A 842 -5.67 45.11 22.41
N VAL A 843 -6.26 45.63 23.49
CA VAL A 843 -6.75 44.80 24.62
C VAL A 843 -7.99 43.97 24.22
N ASN A 844 -8.69 44.34 23.14
CA ASN A 844 -9.78 43.53 22.61
C ASN A 844 -9.30 42.31 21.81
N ASP A 845 -8.02 42.19 21.47
CA ASP A 845 -7.54 41.08 20.63
C ASP A 845 -7.40 39.78 21.43
N GLU A 846 -6.85 39.85 22.65
CA GLU A 846 -6.92 38.77 23.64
C GLU A 846 -8.40 38.38 23.91
N THR A 847 -9.30 39.37 23.94
CA THR A 847 -10.75 39.13 24.09
C THR A 847 -11.37 38.49 22.84
N ARG A 848 -10.83 38.74 21.63
CA ARG A 848 -11.24 38.11 20.37
C ARG A 848 -10.76 36.66 20.29
N VAL A 849 -9.48 36.41 20.56
CA VAL A 849 -8.90 35.06 20.64
C VAL A 849 -9.65 34.25 21.70
N ARG A 850 -9.89 34.82 22.89
CA ARG A 850 -10.70 34.17 23.94
C ARG A 850 -12.14 33.89 23.49
N ARG A 851 -12.81 34.81 22.79
CA ARG A 851 -14.15 34.54 22.22
C ARG A 851 -14.12 33.50 21.12
N ALA A 852 -13.06 33.41 20.31
CA ALA A 852 -12.88 32.38 19.28
C ALA A 852 -12.63 31.00 19.91
N LEU A 853 -11.71 30.90 20.88
CA LEU A 853 -11.43 29.69 21.65
C LEU A 853 -12.64 29.24 22.48
N GLU A 854 -13.38 30.15 23.11
CA GLU A 854 -14.66 29.82 23.74
C GLU A 854 -15.75 29.49 22.71
N SER A 855 -15.72 30.06 21.50
CA SER A 855 -16.65 29.71 20.43
C SER A 855 -16.40 28.28 19.95
N MET A 856 -15.13 27.92 19.69
CA MET A 856 -14.70 26.55 19.42
C MET A 856 -15.01 25.62 20.59
N GLY A 857 -14.73 26.00 21.83
CA GLY A 857 -15.13 25.23 23.01
C GLY A 857 -16.64 25.02 23.12
N ARG A 858 -17.45 26.01 22.70
CA ARG A 858 -18.90 25.89 22.55
C ARG A 858 -19.34 25.21 21.24
N TRP A 859 -18.45 24.94 20.29
CA TRP A 859 -18.76 24.33 18.99
C TRP A 859 -18.38 22.85 19.02
N VAL A 860 -17.10 22.55 19.29
CA VAL A 860 -16.58 21.21 19.65
C VAL A 860 -17.34 20.65 20.86
N GLY A 861 -17.65 21.48 21.87
CA GLY A 861 -18.48 21.08 23.01
C GLY A 861 -19.96 20.81 22.67
N ARG A 862 -20.49 21.34 21.55
CA ARG A 862 -21.82 20.97 21.03
C ARG A 862 -21.78 19.77 20.08
N TRP A 863 -20.66 19.56 19.38
CA TRP A 863 -20.43 18.41 18.49
C TRP A 863 -20.13 17.12 19.25
N CYS A 864 -19.25 17.17 20.25
CA CYS A 864 -18.83 16.01 21.03
C CYS A 864 -19.57 15.88 22.37
N GLY A 865 -20.17 16.95 22.88
CA GLY A 865 -20.97 16.93 24.13
C GLY A 865 -20.16 16.85 25.43
N SER A 866 -18.85 16.53 25.41
CA SER A 866 -17.99 16.51 26.61
C SER A 866 -16.68 17.31 26.51
N CYS A 867 -16.25 17.71 25.31
CA CYS A 867 -14.99 18.43 25.13
C CYS A 867 -14.92 19.79 25.86
N ARG A 868 -13.74 20.10 26.39
CA ARG A 868 -13.33 21.42 26.90
C ARG A 868 -11.92 21.69 26.40
N LEU A 869 -11.60 22.95 26.11
CA LEU A 869 -10.20 23.34 25.89
C LEU A 869 -9.45 23.39 27.23
N ALA A 870 -8.15 23.10 27.18
CA ALA A 870 -7.17 23.58 28.15
C ALA A 870 -6.77 25.03 27.81
#